data_AF-A0A672LTN0-F1
#
_entry.id   AF-A0A672LTN0-F1
#
_cell.length_a   1.000
_cell.length_b   1.000
_cell.length_c   1.000
_cell.angle_alpha   90.00
_cell.angle_beta   90.00
_cell.angle_gamma   90.00
#
_symmetry.space_group_name_H-M   'P 1'
#
loop_
_entity.id
_entity.type
_entity.pdbx_description
1 polymer ?
#
loop_
_entity_poly.entity_id
_entity_poly.type
_entity_poly.pdbx_seq_one_letter_code
_entity_poly.pdbx_strand_id
1 'polypeptide(L)'
;NKMSADILLISPLLYSPVCQGTNNKLTLLAQPDDHYRAMVRMYSNCTVVLENLEITNVQEYHDLSFLRSIEEVGGYVLIGINYVDVIPLENLRLIRGHSLFDGKYGLAVVANFHRNESLEINSITSEILKGGVKIAHNPLLCNVETIQWLDTVQDDSDKYKTNTFFHTSGSRCDSGCFNGSCWAPGPENCQTFTRLNCAEQCSRRCKGPKPIDCCSEHCAAGCTGPRPTDCLSCRDFQDNGMCKDACPRLMLYDRNTHQLVPNPNGKYNFGATCVKKCPYNFVVTDHGACVRTCSSNMHEVEENGIRKCKQCDGLCPKVCNGLGTGALVNTIAVNATNIDSFINCTKINGHITIMKMTFQGDVFTNTPSMDPAKLDYFKTVKEISGFLVIQNWSEHLNSLSPFENLEIIRGRTKQHFAALNIPHLDHLGLRSLKEISDGDVVIKNNPRLCYVEGSYWPKLFRSVNQRIRTGNNAQNSTCDSMCGEEGCWGPGPSMCISCQHVSRRGRCVSHCNLDPREYMSENVCLECDPECKILNGMPSCHGPGADQCTECAHFKDGTHCVAQCAQGVQGLNNRLVWTYPDKNGQCQPCHANCTQGSHMPVVAAGIVGGMLLSMVLLLFIFIIFRRRHIRRKRTLRRLLQERELVEPLTPSGEAPNQALLRILKETELKKIKVLGSGAFGTVFKGLWIPEGEDVKIPVAIKVLREVASPKANKEILDEAYVMAGVDHPHVCRLLGICLTSNVQLITQIMAFGCLLDYVRENKDNIGSQTLLNWCVQIAKGMNYLEERHLVHRDLAARNVLVKTPNHVKITDFGLARLLGADEKEYHADGGKVPIKWMALESISHWTYTHQSDVWSYGVTVWELMTFGSKPYDGIPAREIADILEKGERLPQPSICTIDVYMIMVKCWMIDADSRPHFYELVAEFSKMARDPSRYLVIQGDDHMYQPSPTDSKFCMSWISTEDMDGVVDAEEYLLPNKQFFNQSQPPPTPQYHNAAVSISFYGALSFITLLVKYTSSDMIHWSFVYFFFKDNYTNGVITFYLLFPTEYINQDVTTTSNTINPNYEGPARGQTENGYIDTYSCKPDGPEYLNTSCATLPRSPCANLDNPDYQHNFLPSSTTDVPFLPATENLHYLGLSTAMQSHVC
;
A
#
# COMPACT_ATOMS: atom_id res chain seq x y z
N ASN A 1 -36.11 -52.35 23.03
CA ASN A 1 -35.79 -51.87 24.40
C ASN A 1 -34.67 -50.84 24.27
N LYS A 2 -34.95 -49.55 24.37
CA LYS A 2 -35.19 -48.74 25.60
C LYS A 2 -33.88 -48.42 26.37
N MET A 3 -33.19 -47.39 25.88
CA MET A 3 -32.53 -46.34 26.65
C MET A 3 -32.96 -45.05 25.90
N SER A 4 -33.72 -44.10 26.46
CA SER A 4 -33.38 -43.23 27.61
C SER A 4 -32.01 -42.61 27.39
N ALA A 5 -31.85 -41.43 26.77
CA ALA A 5 -32.64 -40.19 26.82
C ALA A 5 -32.47 -39.39 28.13
N ASP A 6 -31.22 -39.07 28.48
CA ASP A 6 -30.89 -37.97 29.37
C ASP A 6 -30.66 -36.69 28.55
N ILE A 7 -31.71 -35.86 28.45
CA ILE A 7 -31.60 -34.51 27.90
C ILE A 7 -31.01 -33.63 29.00
N LEU A 8 -29.68 -33.51 29.01
CA LEU A 8 -28.99 -32.61 29.93
C LEU A 8 -29.21 -31.16 29.47
N LEU A 9 -30.20 -30.50 30.08
CA LEU A 9 -30.61 -29.13 29.82
C LEU A 9 -29.47 -28.13 30.07
N ILE A 10 -28.71 -27.82 29.02
CA ILE A 10 -27.81 -26.66 29.00
C ILE A 10 -28.69 -25.42 28.79
N SER A 11 -28.74 -24.55 29.79
CA SER A 11 -29.43 -23.26 29.70
C SER A 11 -28.91 -22.45 28.50
N PRO A 12 -29.77 -21.84 27.67
CA PRO A 12 -29.36 -21.17 26.44
C PRO A 12 -28.65 -19.85 26.73
N LEU A 13 -27.32 -19.92 26.87
CA LEU A 13 -26.45 -18.80 26.51
C LEU A 13 -26.58 -18.57 25.00
N LEU A 14 -26.77 -17.32 24.58
CA LEU A 14 -26.87 -16.95 23.16
C LEU A 14 -25.51 -17.15 22.47
N TYR A 15 -25.29 -18.36 21.97
CA TYR A 15 -24.27 -18.69 21.00
C TYR A 15 -24.94 -19.12 19.70
N SER A 16 -24.79 -18.30 18.67
CA SER A 16 -25.22 -18.63 17.31
C SER A 16 -24.50 -19.91 16.86
N PRO A 17 -25.20 -20.90 16.27
CA PRO A 17 -24.62 -22.20 15.93
C PRO A 17 -23.47 -22.07 14.90
N VAL A 18 -22.33 -22.67 15.23
CA VAL A 18 -21.05 -22.52 14.50
C VAL A 18 -20.71 -23.81 13.75
N CYS A 19 -20.25 -23.70 12.50
CA CYS A 19 -19.75 -24.80 11.70
C CYS A 19 -18.32 -24.55 11.21
N GLN A 20 -17.61 -25.61 10.79
CA GLN A 20 -16.19 -25.48 10.42
C GLN A 20 -16.01 -24.76 9.08
N GLY A 21 -16.83 -25.09 8.07
CA GLY A 21 -16.51 -24.79 6.68
C GLY A 21 -15.59 -25.84 6.05
N THR A 22 -15.09 -25.56 4.85
CA THR A 22 -14.29 -26.49 4.04
C THR A 22 -13.14 -25.78 3.32
N ASN A 23 -12.23 -26.55 2.69
CA ASN A 23 -11.08 -26.02 1.92
C ASN A 23 -10.72 -26.93 0.73
N ASN A 24 -11.75 -27.43 0.04
CA ASN A 24 -11.66 -28.34 -1.11
C ASN A 24 -11.50 -27.57 -2.45
N LYS A 25 -11.77 -26.26 -2.44
CA LYS A 25 -11.85 -25.39 -3.62
C LYS A 25 -12.88 -25.94 -4.63
N LEU A 26 -12.42 -26.25 -5.84
CA LEU A 26 -13.24 -26.83 -6.92
C LEU A 26 -13.17 -28.37 -6.96
N THR A 27 -12.52 -29.01 -5.98
CA THR A 27 -12.37 -30.48 -5.94
C THR A 27 -13.70 -31.15 -5.60
N LEU A 28 -14.21 -31.96 -6.51
CA LEU A 28 -15.34 -32.85 -6.25
C LEU A 28 -14.88 -34.04 -5.39
N LEU A 29 -15.50 -34.23 -4.22
CA LEU A 29 -15.06 -35.24 -3.23
C LEU A 29 -15.51 -36.67 -3.54
N ALA A 30 -16.62 -36.85 -4.26
CA ALA A 30 -17.29 -38.14 -4.50
C ALA A 30 -18.22 -38.03 -5.73
N GLN A 31 -19.39 -38.67 -5.71
CA GLN A 31 -20.48 -38.33 -6.63
C GLN A 31 -21.13 -36.99 -6.23
N PRO A 32 -21.80 -36.26 -7.14
CA PRO A 32 -22.45 -34.98 -6.84
C PRO A 32 -23.43 -35.04 -5.65
N ASP A 33 -24.25 -36.09 -5.57
CA ASP A 33 -25.19 -36.29 -4.45
C ASP A 33 -24.48 -36.42 -3.09
N ASP A 34 -23.32 -37.09 -3.05
CA ASP A 34 -22.56 -37.29 -1.82
C ASP A 34 -21.76 -36.04 -1.42
N HIS A 35 -21.31 -35.25 -2.39
CA HIS A 35 -20.75 -33.92 -2.19
C HIS A 35 -21.82 -32.95 -1.63
N TYR A 36 -23.03 -32.95 -2.19
CA TYR A 36 -24.17 -32.22 -1.64
C TYR A 36 -24.55 -32.70 -0.22
N ARG A 37 -24.63 -34.02 0.02
CA ARG A 37 -24.89 -34.56 1.37
C ARG A 37 -23.82 -34.14 2.38
N ALA A 38 -22.56 -33.99 1.98
CA ALA A 38 -21.51 -33.45 2.83
C ALA A 38 -21.72 -31.95 3.12
N MET A 39 -22.09 -31.16 2.11
CA MET A 39 -22.44 -29.74 2.23
C MET A 39 -23.63 -29.52 3.19
N VAL A 40 -24.73 -30.26 3.01
CA VAL A 40 -25.89 -30.25 3.92
C VAL A 40 -25.47 -30.57 5.35
N ARG A 41 -24.66 -31.62 5.57
CA ARG A 41 -24.17 -32.01 6.90
C ARG A 41 -23.23 -30.99 7.55
N MET A 42 -22.54 -30.17 6.77
CA MET A 42 -21.64 -29.12 7.28
C MET A 42 -22.39 -27.85 7.66
N TYR A 43 -23.32 -27.39 6.81
CA TYR A 43 -23.91 -26.06 6.90
C TYR A 43 -25.36 -26.02 7.41
N SER A 44 -26.07 -27.16 7.55
CA SER A 44 -27.43 -27.18 8.12
C SER A 44 -27.46 -26.57 9.52
N ASN A 45 -28.35 -25.59 9.73
CA ASN A 45 -28.47 -24.81 10.96
C ASN A 45 -27.17 -24.07 11.35
N CYS A 46 -26.26 -23.79 10.42
CA CYS A 46 -25.06 -22.98 10.69
C CYS A 46 -25.33 -21.49 10.50
N THR A 47 -24.85 -20.67 11.44
CA THR A 47 -24.88 -19.19 11.38
C THR A 47 -23.49 -18.57 11.17
N VAL A 48 -22.44 -19.19 11.73
CA VAL A 48 -21.06 -18.71 11.61
C VAL A 48 -20.18 -19.82 11.05
N VAL A 49 -19.63 -19.61 9.86
CA VAL A 49 -18.63 -20.49 9.24
C VAL A 49 -17.25 -20.05 9.69
N LEU A 50 -16.48 -20.93 10.35
CA LEU A 50 -15.15 -20.56 10.88
C LEU A 50 -14.09 -20.40 9.77
N GLU A 51 -14.03 -21.35 8.84
CA GLU A 51 -13.18 -21.33 7.65
C GLU A 51 -13.98 -20.81 6.43
N ASN A 52 -13.95 -21.52 5.31
CA ASN A 52 -14.52 -21.08 4.03
C ASN A 52 -15.91 -21.67 3.78
N LEU A 53 -16.72 -20.93 3.03
CA LEU A 53 -18.01 -21.39 2.49
C LEU A 53 -17.81 -21.78 1.02
N GLU A 54 -17.85 -23.08 0.71
CA GLU A 54 -17.63 -23.60 -0.65
C GLU A 54 -18.92 -24.27 -1.17
N ILE A 55 -19.60 -23.57 -2.08
CA ILE A 55 -20.82 -24.04 -2.76
C ILE A 55 -20.40 -24.45 -4.18
N THR A 56 -20.16 -25.74 -4.39
CA THR A 56 -19.66 -26.26 -5.67
C THR A 56 -20.33 -27.58 -6.07
N ASN A 57 -20.38 -27.83 -7.38
CA ASN A 57 -20.91 -29.05 -8.00
C ASN A 57 -22.41 -29.35 -7.71
N VAL A 58 -23.18 -28.36 -7.24
CA VAL A 58 -24.61 -28.53 -6.92
C VAL A 58 -25.45 -28.65 -8.21
N GLN A 59 -26.25 -29.72 -8.31
CA GLN A 59 -27.12 -30.01 -9.45
C GLN A 59 -28.52 -29.37 -9.31
N GLU A 60 -29.19 -29.09 -10.43
CA GLU A 60 -30.53 -28.46 -10.55
C GLU A 60 -31.58 -28.92 -9.51
N TYR A 61 -31.62 -30.21 -9.16
CA TYR A 61 -32.64 -30.81 -8.28
C TYR A 61 -32.35 -30.69 -6.76
N HIS A 62 -31.31 -29.95 -6.35
CA HIS A 62 -30.89 -29.84 -4.95
C HIS A 62 -31.44 -28.60 -4.26
N ASP A 63 -32.00 -28.77 -3.06
CA ASP A 63 -32.46 -27.66 -2.22
C ASP A 63 -31.30 -27.03 -1.44
N LEU A 64 -31.10 -25.71 -1.61
CA LEU A 64 -30.11 -24.92 -0.87
C LEU A 64 -30.71 -24.08 0.27
N SER A 65 -31.98 -24.30 0.64
CA SER A 65 -32.68 -23.55 1.70
C SER A 65 -31.93 -23.50 3.04
N PHE A 66 -31.13 -24.53 3.35
CA PHE A 66 -30.31 -24.60 4.57
C PHE A 66 -29.21 -23.53 4.65
N LEU A 67 -28.82 -22.89 3.54
CA LEU A 67 -27.84 -21.80 3.52
C LEU A 67 -28.38 -20.49 4.12
N ARG A 68 -29.71 -20.32 4.18
CA ARG A 68 -30.39 -19.11 4.66
C ARG A 68 -30.03 -18.74 6.11
N SER A 69 -29.55 -19.67 6.92
CA SER A 69 -29.17 -19.39 8.31
C SER A 69 -27.79 -18.74 8.46
N ILE A 70 -26.95 -18.71 7.42
CA ILE A 70 -25.57 -18.23 7.51
C ILE A 70 -25.56 -16.69 7.59
N GLU A 71 -24.96 -16.14 8.65
CA GLU A 71 -24.80 -14.69 8.88
C GLU A 71 -23.35 -14.21 8.72
N GLU A 72 -22.35 -15.02 9.06
CA GLU A 72 -20.93 -14.67 8.93
C GLU A 72 -20.07 -15.82 8.35
N VAL A 73 -19.08 -15.46 7.53
CA VAL A 73 -18.03 -16.36 7.03
C VAL A 73 -16.65 -15.83 7.42
N GLY A 74 -15.87 -16.64 8.12
CA GLY A 74 -14.52 -16.27 8.57
C GLY A 74 -13.50 -16.18 7.44
N GLY A 75 -13.53 -17.16 6.53
CA GLY A 75 -12.60 -17.28 5.40
C GLY A 75 -13.07 -16.56 4.15
N TYR A 76 -12.98 -17.24 3.01
CA TYR A 76 -13.56 -16.81 1.73
C TYR A 76 -14.90 -17.51 1.44
N VAL A 77 -15.66 -16.93 0.50
CA VAL A 77 -16.85 -17.54 -0.11
C VAL A 77 -16.53 -17.92 -1.56
N LEU A 78 -16.76 -19.18 -1.92
CA LEU A 78 -16.58 -19.71 -3.27
C LEU A 78 -17.90 -20.31 -3.77
N ILE A 79 -18.38 -19.81 -4.90
CA ILE A 79 -19.58 -20.28 -5.60
C ILE A 79 -19.16 -20.66 -7.02
N GLY A 80 -19.04 -21.95 -7.34
CA GLY A 80 -18.64 -22.34 -8.69
C GLY A 80 -18.91 -23.77 -9.13
N ILE A 81 -19.10 -23.94 -10.44
CA ILE A 81 -19.50 -25.21 -11.07
C ILE A 81 -20.85 -25.71 -10.51
N ASN A 82 -21.81 -24.79 -10.32
CA ASN A 82 -23.18 -25.12 -9.93
C ASN A 82 -24.15 -24.97 -11.11
N TYR A 83 -25.28 -25.68 -11.02
CA TYR A 83 -26.33 -25.76 -12.03
C TYR A 83 -27.72 -25.33 -11.51
N VAL A 84 -27.81 -24.92 -10.24
CA VAL A 84 -29.04 -24.42 -9.60
C VAL A 84 -29.35 -22.98 -9.98
N ASP A 85 -30.63 -22.61 -9.91
CA ASP A 85 -31.14 -21.30 -10.34
C ASP A 85 -31.00 -20.22 -9.24
N VAL A 86 -31.11 -20.60 -7.96
CA VAL A 86 -31.07 -19.65 -6.82
C VAL A 86 -30.12 -20.15 -5.74
N ILE A 87 -29.25 -19.26 -5.24
CA ILE A 87 -28.36 -19.53 -4.09
C ILE A 87 -28.75 -18.58 -2.93
N PRO A 88 -29.51 -19.04 -1.93
CA PRO A 88 -30.14 -18.18 -0.94
C PRO A 88 -29.20 -17.87 0.24
N LEU A 89 -28.39 -16.82 0.10
CA LEU A 89 -27.49 -16.30 1.14
C LEU A 89 -28.03 -15.03 1.84
N GLU A 90 -29.35 -14.87 1.85
CA GLU A 90 -30.08 -13.64 2.21
C GLU A 90 -29.72 -13.00 3.58
N ASN A 91 -29.19 -13.77 4.54
CA ASN A 91 -28.78 -13.29 5.85
C ASN A 91 -27.27 -13.07 6.02
N LEU A 92 -26.44 -13.37 5.01
CA LEU A 92 -24.98 -13.20 5.09
C LEU A 92 -24.62 -11.71 5.13
N ARG A 93 -24.00 -11.26 6.22
CA ARG A 93 -23.66 -9.85 6.49
C ARG A 93 -22.17 -9.56 6.38
N LEU A 94 -21.32 -10.55 6.62
CA LEU A 94 -19.88 -10.36 6.81
C LEU A 94 -19.04 -11.51 6.26
N ILE A 95 -18.04 -11.17 5.43
CA ILE A 95 -16.94 -12.06 5.04
C ILE A 95 -15.64 -11.49 5.65
N ARG A 96 -14.96 -12.26 6.50
CA ARG A 96 -13.79 -11.76 7.26
C ARG A 96 -12.45 -11.94 6.53
N GLY A 97 -12.35 -12.88 5.58
CA GLY A 97 -11.22 -12.99 4.65
C GLY A 97 -9.86 -13.34 5.28
N HIS A 98 -9.83 -14.07 6.41
CA HIS A 98 -8.55 -14.47 7.02
C HIS A 98 -7.77 -15.43 6.10
N SER A 99 -8.49 -16.32 5.41
CA SER A 99 -8.08 -17.08 4.22
C SER A 99 -8.69 -16.45 2.96
N LEU A 100 -8.01 -16.58 1.81
CA LEU A 100 -8.42 -15.97 0.53
C LEU A 100 -8.35 -16.98 -0.63
N PHE A 101 -9.35 -16.97 -1.50
CA PHE A 101 -9.34 -17.75 -2.74
C PHE A 101 -8.30 -17.17 -3.72
N ASP A 102 -7.55 -18.03 -4.40
CA ASP A 102 -6.32 -17.68 -5.17
C ASP A 102 -5.33 -16.76 -4.41
N GLY A 103 -5.38 -16.71 -3.08
CA GLY A 103 -4.62 -15.78 -2.25
C GLY A 103 -5.01 -14.31 -2.36
N LYS A 104 -6.12 -13.98 -3.06
CA LYS A 104 -6.51 -12.60 -3.43
C LYS A 104 -7.96 -12.24 -3.12
N TYR A 105 -8.88 -13.20 -3.23
CA TYR A 105 -10.32 -12.91 -3.25
C TYR A 105 -11.01 -13.38 -1.96
N GLY A 106 -11.83 -12.51 -1.37
CA GLY A 106 -12.74 -12.86 -0.27
C GLY A 106 -14.04 -13.48 -0.79
N LEU A 107 -14.46 -13.12 -2.02
CA LEU A 107 -15.62 -13.67 -2.72
C LEU A 107 -15.21 -14.06 -4.15
N ALA A 108 -15.54 -15.29 -4.55
CA ALA A 108 -15.32 -15.79 -5.90
C ALA A 108 -16.56 -16.51 -6.44
N VAL A 109 -17.16 -15.97 -7.51
CA VAL A 109 -18.30 -16.55 -8.23
C VAL A 109 -17.83 -16.94 -9.64
N VAL A 110 -17.64 -18.24 -9.89
CA VAL A 110 -16.91 -18.72 -11.08
C VAL A 110 -17.56 -19.92 -11.77
N ALA A 111 -17.73 -19.84 -13.09
CA ALA A 111 -18.13 -20.98 -13.93
C ALA A 111 -19.41 -21.71 -13.45
N ASN A 112 -20.45 -20.95 -13.12
CA ASN A 112 -21.79 -21.50 -12.85
C ASN A 112 -22.59 -21.51 -14.16
N PHE A 113 -23.22 -22.64 -14.50
CA PHE A 113 -23.82 -22.90 -15.81
C PHE A 113 -25.20 -23.51 -15.67
N HIS A 114 -26.17 -23.05 -16.46
CA HIS A 114 -27.53 -23.58 -16.49
C HIS A 114 -28.03 -23.65 -17.95
N ARG A 115 -29.17 -24.31 -18.21
CA ARG A 115 -29.67 -24.59 -19.57
C ARG A 115 -30.71 -23.61 -20.15
N ASN A 116 -31.61 -23.03 -19.34
CA ASN A 116 -32.71 -22.19 -19.86
C ASN A 116 -32.93 -20.84 -19.14
N GLU A 117 -32.75 -20.72 -17.82
CA GLU A 117 -33.07 -19.51 -17.03
C GLU A 117 -31.85 -18.90 -16.29
N SER A 118 -32.07 -17.77 -15.61
CA SER A 118 -31.02 -16.95 -14.96
C SER A 118 -30.63 -17.45 -13.56
N LEU A 119 -29.35 -17.27 -13.19
CA LEU A 119 -28.82 -17.51 -11.85
C LEU A 119 -29.02 -16.27 -10.97
N GLU A 120 -29.82 -16.40 -9.91
CA GLU A 120 -30.02 -15.38 -8.88
C GLU A 120 -29.18 -15.69 -7.62
N ILE A 121 -28.54 -14.66 -7.04
CA ILE A 121 -27.77 -14.78 -5.79
C ILE A 121 -28.22 -13.68 -4.83
N ASN A 122 -29.19 -14.00 -3.98
CA ASN A 122 -29.90 -13.02 -3.17
C ASN A 122 -29.02 -12.52 -2.01
N SER A 123 -28.68 -11.22 -2.05
CA SER A 123 -27.98 -10.44 -1.02
C SER A 123 -26.71 -11.10 -0.43
N ILE A 124 -25.59 -11.00 -1.15
CA ILE A 124 -24.36 -11.76 -0.82
C ILE A 124 -23.68 -11.32 0.48
N THR A 125 -23.47 -10.02 0.72
CA THR A 125 -22.86 -9.49 1.97
C THR A 125 -22.92 -7.97 2.07
N SER A 126 -22.90 -7.43 3.29
CA SER A 126 -22.76 -5.98 3.56
C SER A 126 -21.29 -5.54 3.73
N GLU A 127 -20.38 -6.42 4.13
CA GLU A 127 -18.95 -6.12 4.33
C GLU A 127 -18.06 -7.31 3.93
N ILE A 128 -16.94 -7.02 3.26
CA ILE A 128 -15.81 -7.91 3.07
C ILE A 128 -14.58 -7.24 3.70
N LEU A 129 -14.16 -7.71 4.88
CA LEU A 129 -13.08 -7.06 5.65
C LEU A 129 -11.72 -7.15 4.94
N LYS A 130 -11.51 -8.18 4.12
CA LYS A 130 -10.24 -8.47 3.44
C LYS A 130 -10.46 -9.31 2.18
N GLY A 131 -9.81 -8.90 1.09
CA GLY A 131 -9.81 -9.62 -0.19
C GLY A 131 -10.77 -9.03 -1.23
N GLY A 132 -10.41 -9.17 -2.50
CA GLY A 132 -11.20 -8.69 -3.64
C GLY A 132 -12.37 -9.60 -4.02
N VAL A 133 -13.01 -9.28 -5.14
CA VAL A 133 -14.20 -9.97 -5.68
C VAL A 133 -13.96 -10.42 -7.12
N LYS A 134 -14.13 -11.72 -7.38
CA LYS A 134 -13.92 -12.36 -8.68
C LYS A 134 -15.25 -12.85 -9.26
N ILE A 135 -15.67 -12.34 -10.42
CA ILE A 135 -16.90 -12.76 -11.11
C ILE A 135 -16.56 -13.09 -12.57
N ALA A 136 -16.48 -14.38 -12.89
CA ALA A 136 -16.01 -14.84 -14.20
C ALA A 136 -16.75 -16.08 -14.71
N HIS A 137 -17.07 -16.09 -16.01
CA HIS A 137 -17.72 -17.22 -16.70
C HIS A 137 -19.08 -17.64 -16.13
N ASN A 138 -19.90 -16.70 -15.66
CA ASN A 138 -21.29 -16.95 -15.27
C ASN A 138 -22.23 -16.32 -16.31
N PRO A 139 -22.57 -17.01 -17.42
CA PRO A 139 -23.28 -16.42 -18.57
C PRO A 139 -24.77 -16.08 -18.31
N LEU A 140 -25.29 -16.48 -17.15
CA LEU A 140 -26.70 -16.37 -16.77
C LEU A 140 -26.89 -15.60 -15.45
N LEU A 141 -25.81 -15.04 -14.88
CA LEU A 141 -25.88 -14.20 -13.69
C LEU A 141 -26.35 -12.78 -14.08
N CYS A 142 -27.37 -12.27 -13.40
CA CYS A 142 -27.95 -10.95 -13.64
C CYS A 142 -27.89 -10.06 -12.39
N ASN A 143 -28.11 -8.75 -12.56
CA ASN A 143 -28.22 -7.70 -11.53
C ASN A 143 -26.96 -7.42 -10.71
N VAL A 144 -26.07 -8.39 -10.50
CA VAL A 144 -24.80 -8.24 -9.77
C VAL A 144 -23.85 -7.22 -10.43
N GLU A 145 -24.00 -6.96 -11.73
CA GLU A 145 -23.33 -5.86 -12.45
C GLU A 145 -23.73 -4.45 -11.97
N THR A 146 -24.87 -4.30 -11.29
CA THR A 146 -25.35 -3.01 -10.74
C THR A 146 -24.75 -2.66 -9.37
N ILE A 147 -24.11 -3.63 -8.70
CA ILE A 147 -23.68 -3.54 -7.30
C ILE A 147 -22.48 -2.59 -7.12
N GLN A 148 -22.64 -1.65 -6.20
CA GLN A 148 -21.61 -0.68 -5.80
C GLN A 148 -20.67 -1.31 -4.78
N TRP A 149 -19.73 -2.12 -5.26
CA TRP A 149 -18.76 -2.86 -4.45
C TRP A 149 -17.88 -1.98 -3.52
N LEU A 150 -17.80 -0.66 -3.73
CA LEU A 150 -17.06 0.26 -2.86
C LEU A 150 -17.73 0.48 -1.48
N ASP A 151 -19.04 0.23 -1.35
CA ASP A 151 -19.69 0.18 -0.03
C ASP A 151 -19.28 -1.10 0.71
N THR A 152 -19.23 -2.23 0.00
CA THR A 152 -19.02 -3.56 0.56
C THR A 152 -17.54 -3.90 0.85
N VAL A 153 -16.59 -3.37 0.08
CA VAL A 153 -15.19 -3.79 0.07
C VAL A 153 -14.26 -2.63 0.45
N GLN A 154 -13.19 -2.91 1.19
CA GLN A 154 -12.19 -1.92 1.62
C GLN A 154 -11.17 -1.57 0.51
N ASP A 155 -10.76 -0.31 0.47
CA ASP A 155 -10.24 0.39 -0.72
C ASP A 155 -8.96 -0.20 -1.35
N ASP A 156 -8.08 -0.83 -0.56
CA ASP A 156 -6.89 -1.52 -1.07
C ASP A 156 -7.21 -2.69 -2.04
N SER A 157 -8.46 -3.16 -2.04
CA SER A 157 -8.90 -4.33 -2.80
C SER A 157 -9.27 -4.04 -4.27
N ASP A 158 -9.36 -2.77 -4.68
CA ASP A 158 -9.83 -2.39 -6.03
C ASP A 158 -8.94 -2.90 -7.17
N LYS A 159 -7.68 -3.24 -6.85
CA LYS A 159 -6.72 -3.92 -7.74
C LYS A 159 -7.15 -5.35 -8.16
N TYR A 160 -8.21 -5.89 -7.56
CA TYR A 160 -8.67 -7.27 -7.74
C TYR A 160 -10.16 -7.38 -8.12
N LYS A 161 -10.74 -6.38 -8.78
CA LYS A 161 -12.02 -6.51 -9.49
C LYS A 161 -11.75 -7.13 -10.87
N THR A 162 -12.36 -8.29 -11.15
CA THR A 162 -12.26 -8.93 -12.47
C THR A 162 -13.65 -9.41 -12.89
N ASN A 163 -14.24 -8.66 -13.82
CA ASN A 163 -15.58 -8.90 -14.34
C ASN A 163 -15.48 -9.28 -15.82
N THR A 164 -16.02 -10.45 -16.19
CA THR A 164 -16.22 -10.86 -17.59
C THR A 164 -17.70 -11.18 -17.81
N PHE A 165 -18.47 -10.12 -18.08
CA PHE A 165 -19.89 -10.22 -18.39
C PHE A 165 -20.10 -10.48 -19.89
N PHE A 166 -21.03 -11.39 -20.20
CA PHE A 166 -21.63 -11.50 -21.52
C PHE A 166 -23.08 -11.01 -21.39
N HIS A 167 -23.54 -10.16 -22.33
CA HIS A 167 -24.87 -9.55 -22.24
C HIS A 167 -25.99 -10.60 -22.41
N THR A 168 -26.76 -10.81 -21.36
CA THR A 168 -28.12 -11.38 -21.38
C THR A 168 -29.12 -10.36 -20.81
N SER A 169 -30.40 -10.50 -21.15
CA SER A 169 -31.43 -9.49 -20.85
C SER A 169 -32.03 -9.65 -19.45
N GLY A 170 -31.23 -9.33 -18.42
CA GLY A 170 -31.68 -9.35 -17.03
C GLY A 170 -32.88 -8.43 -16.73
N SER A 171 -33.69 -8.83 -15.76
CA SER A 171 -34.83 -8.07 -15.23
C SER A 171 -34.35 -6.82 -14.49
N ARG A 172 -35.09 -5.71 -14.63
CA ARG A 172 -34.68 -4.43 -14.02
C ARG A 172 -34.86 -4.44 -12.49
N CYS A 173 -33.92 -3.82 -11.78
CA CYS A 173 -34.05 -3.49 -10.37
C CYS A 173 -35.31 -2.64 -10.09
N ASP A 174 -35.81 -2.69 -8.86
CA ASP A 174 -36.94 -1.86 -8.44
C ASP A 174 -36.62 -0.35 -8.51
N SER A 175 -37.62 0.46 -8.86
CA SER A 175 -37.54 1.92 -8.90
C SER A 175 -37.12 2.59 -7.59
N GLY A 176 -37.31 1.93 -6.44
CA GLY A 176 -36.87 2.39 -5.12
C GLY A 176 -35.40 2.11 -4.79
N CYS A 177 -34.70 1.28 -5.59
CA CYS A 177 -33.29 0.96 -5.31
C CYS A 177 -32.39 2.17 -5.60
N PHE A 178 -31.58 2.58 -4.61
CA PHE A 178 -30.64 3.69 -4.75
C PHE A 178 -29.64 3.43 -5.88
N ASN A 179 -29.47 4.41 -6.78
CA ASN A 179 -28.70 4.30 -8.03
C ASN A 179 -29.07 3.10 -8.94
N GLY A 180 -30.22 2.46 -8.73
CA GLY A 180 -30.62 1.25 -9.45
C GLY A 180 -29.78 0.00 -9.09
N SER A 181 -29.14 -0.02 -7.91
CA SER A 181 -28.33 -1.15 -7.45
C SER A 181 -29.15 -2.20 -6.71
N CYS A 182 -29.20 -3.42 -7.22
CA CYS A 182 -29.89 -4.55 -6.61
C CYS A 182 -29.17 -5.89 -6.87
N TRP A 183 -29.43 -6.88 -6.01
CA TRP A 183 -28.90 -8.25 -6.16
C TRP A 183 -29.75 -9.14 -7.07
N ALA A 184 -31.05 -8.85 -7.12
CA ALA A 184 -32.09 -9.52 -7.88
C ALA A 184 -33.31 -8.57 -8.00
N PRO A 185 -34.36 -8.89 -8.78
CA PRO A 185 -35.57 -8.07 -8.86
C PRO A 185 -36.31 -7.94 -7.52
N GLY A 186 -37.14 -6.90 -7.39
CA GLY A 186 -37.96 -6.64 -6.20
C GLY A 186 -37.31 -5.69 -5.16
N PRO A 187 -38.11 -4.94 -4.39
CA PRO A 187 -37.62 -3.94 -3.44
C PRO A 187 -36.83 -4.52 -2.26
N GLU A 188 -37.07 -5.78 -1.89
CA GLU A 188 -36.32 -6.52 -0.85
C GLU A 188 -34.86 -6.81 -1.25
N ASN A 189 -34.56 -6.80 -2.54
CA ASN A 189 -33.23 -7.14 -3.09
C ASN A 189 -32.37 -5.91 -3.44
N CYS A 190 -32.82 -4.69 -3.13
CA CYS A 190 -32.02 -3.47 -3.29
C CYS A 190 -30.73 -3.52 -2.43
N GLN A 191 -29.63 -2.97 -2.95
CA GLN A 191 -28.38 -2.89 -2.18
C GLN A 191 -28.57 -1.96 -0.97
N THR A 192 -28.33 -2.46 0.24
CA THR A 192 -28.27 -1.64 1.46
C THR A 192 -26.88 -1.01 1.57
N PHE A 193 -26.83 0.32 1.61
CA PHE A 193 -25.59 1.10 1.72
C PHE A 193 -25.32 1.47 3.18
N THR A 194 -24.16 1.06 3.72
CA THR A 194 -23.77 1.38 5.11
C THR A 194 -22.44 2.12 5.20
N ARG A 195 -21.81 2.50 4.08
CA ARG A 195 -20.54 3.25 4.02
C ARG A 195 -20.58 4.48 3.09
N LEU A 196 -21.10 4.35 1.88
CA LEU A 196 -21.16 5.43 0.88
C LEU A 196 -22.26 6.47 1.19
N ASN A 197 -23.31 6.05 1.90
CA ASN A 197 -24.44 6.89 2.29
C ASN A 197 -24.29 7.47 3.72
N CYS A 198 -23.06 7.72 4.16
CA CYS A 198 -22.75 8.18 5.52
C CYS A 198 -22.31 9.64 5.56
N ALA A 199 -22.52 10.29 6.70
CA ALA A 199 -21.93 11.59 6.97
C ALA A 199 -20.39 11.48 7.11
N GLU A 200 -19.65 12.49 6.65
CA GLU A 200 -18.18 12.57 6.73
C GLU A 200 -17.61 12.47 8.17
N GLN A 201 -18.47 12.62 9.19
CA GLN A 201 -18.13 12.49 10.60
C GLN A 201 -18.16 11.04 11.11
N CYS A 202 -18.69 10.08 10.34
CA CYS A 202 -18.75 8.68 10.74
C CYS A 202 -17.39 7.97 10.52
N SER A 203 -16.83 7.33 11.54
CA SER A 203 -15.50 6.71 11.47
C SER A 203 -15.34 5.57 10.46
N ARG A 204 -16.45 4.92 10.04
CA ARG A 204 -16.42 3.80 9.09
C ARG A 204 -17.76 3.47 8.43
N ARG A 205 -18.81 3.33 9.26
CA ARG A 205 -20.12 2.78 8.89
C ARG A 205 -21.25 3.58 9.52
N CYS A 206 -22.44 3.52 8.93
CA CYS A 206 -23.65 4.18 9.40
C CYS A 206 -24.91 3.35 9.10
N LYS A 207 -26.02 3.78 9.68
CA LYS A 207 -27.39 3.35 9.36
C LYS A 207 -28.09 4.29 8.36
N GLY A 208 -27.50 5.46 8.08
CA GLY A 208 -28.07 6.52 7.27
C GLY A 208 -27.18 7.77 7.19
N PRO A 209 -27.62 8.81 6.44
CA PRO A 209 -26.78 9.94 6.06
C PRO A 209 -26.61 11.03 7.12
N LYS A 210 -27.20 10.90 8.32
CA LYS A 210 -27.08 11.93 9.37
C LYS A 210 -25.96 11.55 10.35
N PRO A 211 -25.25 12.53 10.97
CA PRO A 211 -24.23 12.22 11.98
C PRO A 211 -24.74 11.44 13.22
N ILE A 212 -26.05 11.44 13.49
CA ILE A 212 -26.67 10.62 14.54
C ILE A 212 -26.84 9.15 14.14
N ASP A 213 -26.77 8.84 12.85
CA ASP A 213 -26.88 7.49 12.29
C ASP A 213 -25.52 6.78 12.20
N CYS A 214 -24.41 7.42 12.63
CA CYS A 214 -23.08 6.83 12.64
C CYS A 214 -22.98 5.63 13.61
N CYS A 215 -22.32 4.56 13.18
CA CYS A 215 -22.07 3.38 14.00
C CYS A 215 -20.82 3.53 14.87
N SER A 216 -20.72 2.71 15.93
CA SER A 216 -19.48 2.52 16.67
C SER A 216 -18.36 1.99 15.75
N GLU A 217 -17.12 2.42 16.00
CA GLU A 217 -15.94 2.00 15.22
C GLU A 217 -15.66 0.49 15.26
N HIS A 218 -16.18 -0.22 16.28
CA HIS A 218 -16.07 -1.68 16.40
C HIS A 218 -17.14 -2.44 15.58
N CYS A 219 -18.04 -1.76 14.85
CA CYS A 219 -19.02 -2.40 13.98
C CYS A 219 -18.43 -2.73 12.59
N ALA A 220 -18.85 -3.86 12.00
CA ALA A 220 -18.46 -4.29 10.66
C ALA A 220 -19.50 -3.92 9.59
N ALA A 221 -20.56 -4.72 9.45
CA ALA A 221 -21.59 -4.57 8.41
C ALA A 221 -22.45 -3.30 8.51
N GLY A 222 -22.61 -2.76 9.72
CA GLY A 222 -23.53 -1.66 10.04
C GLY A 222 -24.02 -1.77 11.49
N CYS A 223 -25.08 -1.02 11.82
CA CYS A 223 -25.62 -0.97 13.17
C CYS A 223 -27.12 -0.63 13.23
N THR A 224 -27.75 -0.96 14.34
CA THR A 224 -29.12 -0.54 14.69
C THR A 224 -29.14 0.80 15.46
N GLY A 225 -28.02 1.14 16.12
CA GLY A 225 -27.78 2.35 16.92
C GLY A 225 -26.27 2.60 17.12
N PRO A 226 -25.86 3.65 17.87
CA PRO A 226 -24.48 4.14 17.87
C PRO A 226 -23.53 3.41 18.83
N ARG A 227 -23.99 2.48 19.69
CA ARG A 227 -23.13 1.86 20.72
C ARG A 227 -22.44 0.58 20.21
N PRO A 228 -21.35 0.12 20.85
CA PRO A 228 -20.71 -1.17 20.54
C PRO A 228 -21.60 -2.40 20.78
N THR A 229 -22.75 -2.24 21.43
CA THR A 229 -23.80 -3.26 21.62
C THR A 229 -24.81 -3.33 20.48
N ASP A 230 -24.79 -2.33 19.59
CA ASP A 230 -25.87 -2.09 18.63
C ASP A 230 -25.45 -2.46 17.19
N CYS A 231 -24.22 -2.96 17.02
CA CYS A 231 -23.65 -3.41 15.75
C CYS A 231 -24.39 -4.63 15.17
N LEU A 232 -24.50 -4.73 13.85
CA LEU A 232 -25.06 -5.91 13.16
C LEU A 232 -24.10 -7.11 13.15
N SER A 233 -22.79 -6.82 13.13
CA SER A 233 -21.66 -7.74 13.25
C SER A 233 -20.47 -6.99 13.85
N CYS A 234 -19.65 -7.66 14.67
CA CYS A 234 -18.45 -7.06 15.25
C CYS A 234 -17.25 -7.11 14.30
N ARG A 235 -16.48 -6.02 14.21
CA ARG A 235 -15.27 -5.90 13.38
C ARG A 235 -14.22 -6.94 13.78
N ASP A 236 -13.79 -6.92 15.05
CA ASP A 236 -12.75 -7.82 15.55
C ASP A 236 -13.32 -8.92 16.45
N PHE A 237 -13.80 -8.59 17.66
CA PHE A 237 -14.33 -9.57 18.61
C PHE A 237 -15.67 -9.18 19.24
N GLN A 238 -16.50 -10.18 19.49
CA GLN A 238 -17.76 -10.09 20.24
C GLN A 238 -17.60 -10.68 21.65
N ASP A 239 -17.81 -9.85 22.67
CA ASP A 239 -17.73 -10.21 24.08
C ASP A 239 -19.11 -10.04 24.75
N ASN A 240 -19.84 -11.14 24.93
CA ASN A 240 -21.21 -11.16 25.50
C ASN A 240 -22.19 -10.19 24.80
N GLY A 241 -22.07 -10.00 23.48
CA GLY A 241 -22.93 -9.06 22.72
C GLY A 241 -22.42 -7.62 22.66
N MET A 242 -21.21 -7.34 23.17
CA MET A 242 -20.51 -6.06 22.99
C MET A 242 -19.31 -6.25 22.06
N CYS A 243 -19.22 -5.48 20.99
CA CYS A 243 -18.07 -5.48 20.09
C CYS A 243 -16.86 -4.77 20.72
N LYS A 244 -15.67 -5.34 20.54
CA LYS A 244 -14.39 -4.86 21.10
C LYS A 244 -13.23 -5.21 20.16
N ASP A 245 -12.16 -4.43 20.20
CA ASP A 245 -10.95 -4.69 19.39
C ASP A 245 -10.13 -5.90 19.90
N ALA A 246 -10.33 -6.31 21.17
CA ALA A 246 -9.68 -7.46 21.78
C ALA A 246 -10.51 -8.08 22.91
N CYS A 247 -10.38 -9.40 23.11
CA CYS A 247 -10.92 -10.08 24.28
C CYS A 247 -10.13 -9.74 25.57
N PRO A 248 -10.77 -9.84 26.76
CA PRO A 248 -10.08 -9.67 28.05
C PRO A 248 -8.88 -10.62 28.20
N ARG A 249 -7.66 -10.05 28.34
CA ARG A 249 -6.41 -10.83 28.39
C ARG A 249 -6.42 -11.87 29.52
N LEU A 250 -5.83 -13.04 29.28
CA LEU A 250 -5.74 -14.13 30.26
C LEU A 250 -4.87 -13.79 31.49
N MET A 251 -3.91 -12.87 31.33
CA MET A 251 -3.05 -12.38 32.40
C MET A 251 -3.18 -10.85 32.50
N LEU A 252 -3.11 -10.32 33.71
CA LEU A 252 -3.02 -8.89 34.02
C LEU A 252 -1.68 -8.60 34.68
N TYR A 253 -1.13 -7.40 34.48
CA TYR A 253 0.03 -6.94 35.24
C TYR A 253 -0.41 -6.47 36.64
N ASP A 254 0.12 -7.10 37.70
CA ASP A 254 -0.02 -6.59 39.06
C ASP A 254 1.17 -5.66 39.40
N ARG A 255 0.83 -4.40 39.68
CA ARG A 255 1.77 -3.35 40.06
C ARG A 255 2.45 -3.58 41.42
N ASN A 256 1.90 -4.41 42.30
CA ASN A 256 2.50 -4.66 43.61
C ASN A 256 3.59 -5.73 43.58
N THR A 257 3.43 -6.74 42.71
CA THR A 257 4.40 -7.83 42.51
C THR A 257 5.31 -7.63 41.30
N HIS A 258 5.00 -6.67 40.42
CA HIS A 258 5.65 -6.49 39.10
C HIS A 258 5.60 -7.75 38.21
N GLN A 259 4.54 -8.56 38.38
CA GLN A 259 4.37 -9.84 37.69
C GLN A 259 3.03 -9.92 36.95
N LEU A 260 2.98 -10.83 35.97
CA LEU A 260 1.75 -11.19 35.27
C LEU A 260 0.96 -12.19 36.13
N VAL A 261 -0.19 -11.76 36.64
CA VAL A 261 -1.12 -12.58 37.45
C VAL A 261 -2.33 -13.02 36.61
N PRO A 262 -2.91 -14.22 36.87
CA PRO A 262 -4.08 -14.68 36.11
C PRO A 262 -5.30 -13.76 36.25
N ASN A 263 -5.97 -13.48 35.12
CA ASN A 263 -7.17 -12.65 35.09
C ASN A 263 -8.43 -13.49 35.41
N PRO A 264 -9.18 -13.22 36.50
CA PRO A 264 -10.44 -13.92 36.78
C PRO A 264 -11.54 -13.65 35.74
N ASN A 265 -11.40 -12.57 34.96
CA ASN A 265 -12.28 -12.22 33.84
C ASN A 265 -11.65 -12.52 32.46
N GLY A 266 -10.50 -13.19 32.43
CA GLY A 266 -9.81 -13.56 31.19
C GLY A 266 -10.69 -14.43 30.28
N LYS A 267 -10.55 -14.24 28.97
CA LYS A 267 -11.25 -15.00 27.94
C LYS A 267 -10.28 -15.36 26.80
N TYR A 268 -10.57 -16.48 26.16
CA TYR A 268 -9.87 -16.95 24.97
C TYR A 268 -10.55 -16.43 23.70
N ASN A 269 -9.76 -16.26 22.64
CA ASN A 269 -10.25 -15.87 21.32
C ASN A 269 -10.70 -17.13 20.57
N PHE A 270 -11.99 -17.27 20.28
CA PHE A 270 -12.55 -18.36 19.47
C PHE A 270 -13.23 -17.77 18.23
N GLY A 271 -12.53 -17.83 17.09
CA GLY A 271 -12.89 -17.03 15.91
C GLY A 271 -12.97 -15.55 16.29
N ALA A 272 -14.10 -14.91 15.98
CA ALA A 272 -14.43 -13.54 16.36
C ALA A 272 -15.21 -13.43 17.70
N THR A 273 -15.15 -14.43 18.59
CA THR A 273 -15.89 -14.42 19.87
C THR A 273 -15.00 -14.66 21.09
N CYS A 274 -15.35 -14.04 22.22
CA CYS A 274 -14.58 -14.15 23.47
C CYS A 274 -15.21 -15.18 24.42
N VAL A 275 -14.57 -16.34 24.59
CA VAL A 275 -15.08 -17.49 25.37
C VAL A 275 -14.31 -17.72 26.67
N LYS A 276 -14.98 -18.14 27.76
CA LYS A 276 -14.31 -18.41 29.06
C LYS A 276 -13.48 -19.70 29.09
N LYS A 277 -13.75 -20.63 28.17
CA LYS A 277 -12.99 -21.88 27.94
C LYS A 277 -13.07 -22.18 26.45
N CYS A 278 -12.00 -22.73 25.86
CA CYS A 278 -12.07 -23.24 24.50
C CYS A 278 -13.04 -24.43 24.40
N PRO A 279 -13.70 -24.64 23.24
CA PRO A 279 -14.52 -25.83 23.02
C PRO A 279 -13.70 -27.13 23.10
N TYR A 280 -14.39 -28.26 23.30
CA TYR A 280 -13.75 -29.57 23.26
C TYR A 280 -13.12 -29.83 21.88
N ASN A 281 -11.93 -30.44 21.85
CA ASN A 281 -11.07 -30.62 20.67
C ASN A 281 -10.47 -29.35 20.05
N PHE A 282 -10.29 -28.29 20.85
CA PHE A 282 -9.43 -27.16 20.52
C PHE A 282 -8.22 -27.08 21.48
N VAL A 283 -7.08 -26.65 20.94
CA VAL A 283 -5.82 -26.34 21.64
C VAL A 283 -5.70 -24.83 21.87
N VAL A 284 -5.09 -24.46 22.99
CA VAL A 284 -4.82 -23.07 23.39
C VAL A 284 -3.44 -22.65 22.90
N THR A 285 -3.33 -21.52 22.19
CA THR A 285 -2.03 -20.88 21.90
C THR A 285 -1.57 -20.00 23.07
N ASP A 286 -0.27 -19.69 23.13
CA ASP A 286 0.30 -18.80 24.17
C ASP A 286 -0.33 -17.39 24.20
N HIS A 287 -0.87 -16.94 23.06
CA HIS A 287 -1.62 -15.67 22.93
C HIS A 287 -3.10 -15.78 23.34
N GLY A 288 -3.55 -16.94 23.81
CA GLY A 288 -4.91 -17.17 24.28
C GLY A 288 -5.95 -17.44 23.19
N ALA A 289 -5.55 -17.89 21.99
CA ALA A 289 -6.48 -18.27 20.94
C ALA A 289 -6.81 -19.78 20.99
N CYS A 290 -8.08 -20.12 20.70
CA CYS A 290 -8.55 -21.48 20.53
C CYS A 290 -8.38 -21.92 19.07
N VAL A 291 -7.41 -22.78 18.78
CA VAL A 291 -7.16 -23.32 17.42
C VAL A 291 -7.38 -24.83 17.39
N ARG A 292 -7.53 -25.44 16.21
CA ARG A 292 -7.72 -26.91 16.08
C ARG A 292 -6.42 -27.70 16.02
N THR A 293 -5.37 -27.06 15.53
CA THR A 293 -4.03 -27.61 15.33
C THR A 293 -3.02 -26.51 15.62
N CYS A 294 -1.89 -26.88 16.22
CA CYS A 294 -0.80 -25.93 16.44
C CYS A 294 -0.12 -25.51 15.11
N SER A 295 0.56 -24.36 15.14
CA SER A 295 1.43 -23.90 14.06
C SER A 295 2.52 -24.94 13.75
N SER A 296 3.08 -24.92 12.53
CA SER A 296 4.10 -25.91 12.09
C SER A 296 5.42 -25.90 12.88
N ASN A 297 5.64 -24.89 13.72
CA ASN A 297 6.75 -24.73 14.66
C ASN A 297 6.34 -24.97 16.14
N MET A 298 5.13 -25.48 16.39
CA MET A 298 4.56 -25.79 17.69
C MET A 298 3.99 -27.21 17.74
N HIS A 299 3.86 -27.77 18.94
CA HIS A 299 3.29 -29.10 19.19
C HIS A 299 2.28 -29.06 20.33
N GLU A 300 1.33 -30.00 20.29
CA GLU A 300 0.29 -30.16 21.31
C GLU A 300 0.86 -30.81 22.57
N VAL A 301 0.65 -30.15 23.72
CA VAL A 301 1.03 -30.62 25.06
C VAL A 301 -0.19 -30.47 25.96
N GLU A 302 -0.55 -31.51 26.72
CA GLU A 302 -1.61 -31.42 27.72
C GLU A 302 -1.03 -31.04 29.08
N GLU A 303 -1.44 -29.88 29.60
CA GLU A 303 -0.98 -29.35 30.88
C GLU A 303 -2.20 -28.96 31.72
N ASN A 304 -2.30 -29.52 32.94
CA ASN A 304 -3.43 -29.29 33.86
C ASN A 304 -4.82 -29.56 33.24
N GLY A 305 -4.91 -30.52 32.31
CA GLY A 305 -6.15 -30.85 31.59
C GLY A 305 -6.56 -29.83 30.51
N ILE A 306 -5.67 -28.88 30.18
CA ILE A 306 -5.82 -27.97 29.05
C ILE A 306 -4.76 -28.33 28.01
N ARG A 307 -5.19 -28.59 26.78
CA ARG A 307 -4.28 -28.81 25.65
C ARG A 307 -3.77 -27.47 25.16
N LYS A 308 -2.45 -27.32 25.10
CA LYS A 308 -1.73 -26.11 24.69
C LYS A 308 -0.82 -26.38 23.50
N CYS A 309 -0.55 -25.35 22.72
CA CYS A 309 0.48 -25.34 21.70
C CYS A 309 1.78 -24.78 22.27
N LYS A 310 2.80 -25.61 22.45
CA LYS A 310 4.14 -25.19 22.89
C LYS A 310 5.10 -25.17 21.70
N GLN A 311 5.98 -24.16 21.63
CA GLN A 311 7.06 -24.12 20.63
C GLN A 311 7.94 -25.39 20.70
N CYS A 312 8.42 -25.84 19.55
CA CYS A 312 9.24 -27.05 19.43
C CYS A 312 10.73 -26.78 19.69
N ASP A 313 11.40 -27.67 20.44
CA ASP A 313 12.83 -27.64 20.70
C ASP A 313 13.62 -28.14 19.46
N GLY A 314 13.67 -27.27 18.45
CA GLY A 314 14.15 -27.57 17.09
C GLY A 314 12.99 -27.91 16.15
N LEU A 315 13.17 -28.95 15.33
CA LEU A 315 12.09 -29.46 14.47
C LEU A 315 10.98 -30.13 15.32
N CYS A 316 9.73 -29.89 14.95
CA CYS A 316 8.59 -30.44 15.68
C CYS A 316 8.46 -31.97 15.58
N PRO A 317 7.84 -32.63 16.58
CA PRO A 317 7.65 -34.08 16.62
C PRO A 317 6.88 -34.68 15.42
N LYS A 318 7.57 -34.96 14.30
CA LYS A 318 7.02 -35.66 13.14
C LYS A 318 7.27 -37.17 13.28
N VAL A 319 6.20 -37.92 13.51
CA VAL A 319 6.23 -39.39 13.46
C VAL A 319 6.10 -39.85 12.01
N CYS A 320 7.06 -40.65 11.54
CA CYS A 320 7.09 -41.21 10.20
C CYS A 320 7.15 -42.73 10.26
N ASN A 321 6.60 -43.41 9.26
CA ASN A 321 6.68 -44.87 9.17
C ASN A 321 8.11 -45.26 8.79
N GLY A 322 8.71 -46.17 9.57
CA GLY A 322 9.92 -46.88 9.19
C GLY A 322 9.60 -48.13 8.38
N LEU A 323 10.64 -48.87 8.00
CA LEU A 323 10.50 -50.18 7.37
C LEU A 323 9.70 -51.12 8.28
N GLY A 324 8.91 -52.01 7.67
CA GLY A 324 8.01 -52.92 8.39
C GLY A 324 6.78 -52.25 8.99
N THR A 325 6.42 -51.01 8.62
CA THR A 325 5.27 -50.28 9.20
C THR A 325 4.58 -49.39 8.16
N GLY A 326 3.25 -49.27 8.25
CA GLY A 326 2.44 -48.40 7.39
C GLY A 326 2.61 -48.71 5.89
N ALA A 327 3.00 -47.70 5.11
CA ALA A 327 3.26 -47.85 3.67
C ALA A 327 4.53 -48.66 3.34
N LEU A 328 5.42 -48.90 4.31
CA LEU A 328 6.73 -49.55 4.12
C LEU A 328 6.80 -50.97 4.71
N VAL A 329 5.65 -51.63 4.92
CA VAL A 329 5.59 -53.00 5.50
C VAL A 329 6.34 -54.03 4.66
N ASN A 330 6.24 -53.95 3.33
CA ASN A 330 6.88 -54.89 2.40
C ASN A 330 8.26 -54.42 1.92
N THR A 331 8.84 -53.39 2.54
CA THR A 331 10.06 -52.73 2.09
C THR A 331 11.28 -53.21 2.88
N ILE A 332 12.26 -53.81 2.19
CA ILE A 332 13.40 -54.51 2.83
C ILE A 332 14.52 -53.55 3.25
N ALA A 333 14.72 -52.45 2.53
CA ALA A 333 15.78 -51.46 2.80
C ALA A 333 15.35 -50.03 2.41
N VAL A 334 16.05 -49.04 2.97
CA VAL A 334 16.01 -47.65 2.49
C VAL A 334 16.55 -47.61 1.05
N ASN A 335 15.90 -46.86 0.16
CA ASN A 335 16.24 -46.78 -1.25
C ASN A 335 15.81 -45.44 -1.88
N ALA A 336 16.11 -45.25 -3.17
CA ALA A 336 15.81 -44.01 -3.90
C ALA A 336 14.32 -43.64 -3.98
N THR A 337 13.39 -44.60 -3.86
CA THR A 337 11.93 -44.32 -3.93
C THR A 337 11.29 -44.07 -2.56
N ASN A 338 11.94 -44.45 -1.46
CA ASN A 338 11.40 -44.29 -0.11
C ASN A 338 12.14 -43.25 0.76
N ILE A 339 13.38 -42.87 0.41
CA ILE A 339 14.20 -41.96 1.21
C ILE A 339 13.52 -40.60 1.48
N ASP A 340 12.78 -40.06 0.51
CA ASP A 340 12.11 -38.75 0.63
C ASP A 340 10.94 -38.76 1.65
N SER A 341 10.45 -39.95 2.04
CA SER A 341 9.45 -40.07 3.11
C SER A 341 10.01 -39.71 4.50
N PHE A 342 11.34 -39.76 4.66
CA PHE A 342 12.06 -39.47 5.91
C PHE A 342 12.39 -37.98 6.11
N ILE A 343 12.02 -37.10 5.18
CA ILE A 343 12.27 -35.64 5.28
C ILE A 343 11.59 -35.06 6.53
N ASN A 344 12.37 -34.35 7.36
CA ASN A 344 11.96 -33.71 8.62
C ASN A 344 11.33 -34.66 9.65
N CYS A 345 11.67 -35.95 9.63
CA CYS A 345 11.14 -36.96 10.54
C CYS A 345 11.94 -37.03 11.84
N THR A 346 11.34 -36.67 12.98
CA THR A 346 12.04 -36.76 14.28
C THR A 346 11.89 -38.12 14.95
N LYS A 347 10.87 -38.89 14.59
CA LYS A 347 10.56 -40.19 15.20
C LYS A 347 10.16 -41.21 14.16
N ILE A 348 10.90 -42.31 14.08
CA ILE A 348 10.66 -43.40 13.14
C ILE A 348 9.89 -44.52 13.84
N ASN A 349 8.65 -44.72 13.42
CA ASN A 349 7.81 -45.83 13.85
C ASN A 349 8.02 -47.03 12.92
N GLY A 350 8.96 -47.90 13.27
CA GLY A 350 9.47 -48.99 12.43
C GLY A 350 10.98 -49.14 12.60
N HIS A 351 11.65 -49.83 11.68
CA HIS A 351 13.10 -49.98 11.68
C HIS A 351 13.75 -49.26 10.49
N ILE A 352 15.07 -49.10 10.54
CA ILE A 352 15.90 -48.59 9.44
C ILE A 352 16.89 -49.68 9.03
N THR A 353 17.05 -49.91 7.74
CA THR A 353 17.99 -50.89 7.19
C THR A 353 18.60 -50.39 5.90
N ILE A 354 19.93 -50.33 5.86
CA ILE A 354 20.72 -49.77 4.75
C ILE A 354 21.65 -50.87 4.25
N MET A 355 21.55 -51.19 2.96
CA MET A 355 22.14 -52.40 2.36
C MET A 355 22.85 -52.07 1.04
N LYS A 356 23.50 -53.06 0.42
CA LYS A 356 24.19 -52.88 -0.87
C LYS A 356 23.25 -52.32 -1.96
N MET A 357 22.01 -52.80 -2.01
CA MET A 357 20.98 -52.36 -2.97
C MET A 357 20.56 -50.88 -2.79
N THR A 358 20.74 -50.29 -1.60
CA THR A 358 20.42 -48.88 -1.34
C THR A 358 21.18 -47.96 -2.30
N PHE A 359 22.50 -48.16 -2.44
CA PHE A 359 23.37 -47.32 -3.26
C PHE A 359 23.55 -47.86 -4.69
N GLN A 360 23.41 -49.17 -4.91
CA GLN A 360 23.55 -49.77 -6.24
C GLN A 360 22.24 -49.83 -7.05
N GLY A 361 21.11 -49.51 -6.41
CA GLY A 361 19.78 -49.74 -6.99
C GLY A 361 19.36 -51.21 -6.93
N ASP A 362 18.15 -51.49 -7.40
CA ASP A 362 17.62 -52.84 -7.56
C ASP A 362 16.86 -52.97 -8.89
N VAL A 363 17.39 -53.81 -9.77
CA VAL A 363 16.82 -54.09 -11.09
C VAL A 363 15.47 -54.83 -10.99
N PHE A 364 15.28 -55.66 -9.96
CA PHE A 364 14.04 -56.43 -9.79
C PHE A 364 12.85 -55.53 -9.41
N THR A 365 13.08 -54.51 -8.58
CA THR A 365 12.06 -53.51 -8.22
C THR A 365 12.15 -52.22 -9.05
N ASN A 366 12.87 -52.23 -10.19
CA ASN A 366 13.13 -51.09 -11.07
C ASN A 366 13.49 -49.79 -10.30
N THR A 367 14.32 -49.94 -9.26
CA THR A 367 14.64 -48.89 -8.29
C THR A 367 16.05 -48.36 -8.58
N PRO A 368 16.23 -47.06 -8.87
CA PRO A 368 17.54 -46.50 -9.16
C PRO A 368 18.45 -46.44 -7.91
N SER A 369 19.75 -46.24 -8.14
CA SER A 369 20.74 -45.94 -7.11
C SER A 369 20.34 -44.71 -6.29
N MET A 370 20.31 -44.82 -4.96
CA MET A 370 20.05 -43.68 -4.08
C MET A 370 21.27 -42.76 -4.00
N ASP A 371 21.04 -41.46 -4.20
CA ASP A 371 22.01 -40.40 -3.91
C ASP A 371 22.43 -40.45 -2.41
N PRO A 372 23.72 -40.64 -2.10
CA PRO A 372 24.22 -40.65 -0.72
C PRO A 372 23.94 -39.35 0.05
N ALA A 373 23.83 -38.20 -0.61
CA ALA A 373 23.54 -36.93 0.07
C ALA A 373 22.16 -36.93 0.74
N LYS A 374 21.18 -37.70 0.22
CA LYS A 374 19.85 -37.84 0.83
C LYS A 374 19.84 -38.55 2.18
N LEU A 375 20.95 -39.18 2.60
CA LEU A 375 21.08 -39.71 3.98
C LEU A 375 20.89 -38.61 5.03
N ASP A 376 21.23 -37.36 4.72
CA ASP A 376 21.15 -36.22 5.65
C ASP A 376 19.73 -35.95 6.19
N TYR A 377 18.67 -36.45 5.55
CA TYR A 377 17.31 -36.37 6.11
C TYR A 377 17.21 -37.05 7.49
N PHE A 378 18.02 -38.08 7.74
CA PHE A 378 18.08 -38.76 9.04
C PHE A 378 18.69 -37.89 10.16
N LYS A 379 19.40 -36.78 9.86
CA LYS A 379 19.96 -35.87 10.88
C LYS A 379 18.88 -35.25 11.78
N THR A 380 17.62 -35.31 11.34
CA THR A 380 16.44 -34.84 12.06
C THR A 380 15.87 -35.87 13.05
N VAL A 381 16.24 -37.15 12.94
CA VAL A 381 15.72 -38.26 13.77
C VAL A 381 16.34 -38.26 15.17
N LYS A 382 15.48 -38.23 16.19
CA LYS A 382 15.82 -38.39 17.61
C LYS A 382 15.42 -39.76 18.18
N GLU A 383 14.39 -40.44 17.64
CA GLU A 383 13.92 -41.75 18.12
C GLU A 383 13.67 -42.75 16.97
N ILE A 384 14.12 -44.00 17.13
CA ILE A 384 13.73 -45.15 16.30
C ILE A 384 13.01 -46.19 17.18
N SER A 385 11.81 -46.63 16.80
CA SER A 385 11.02 -47.57 17.63
C SER A 385 11.41 -49.04 17.46
N GLY A 386 11.92 -49.44 16.29
CA GLY A 386 12.52 -50.74 16.00
C GLY A 386 14.04 -50.74 16.19
N PHE A 387 14.76 -51.20 15.18
CA PHE A 387 16.24 -51.29 15.15
C PHE A 387 16.85 -50.46 14.01
N LEU A 388 18.18 -50.36 14.01
CA LEU A 388 18.99 -49.75 12.95
C LEU A 388 20.06 -50.76 12.49
N VAL A 389 20.05 -51.14 11.22
CA VAL A 389 21.00 -52.10 10.62
C VAL A 389 21.69 -51.46 9.41
N ILE A 390 23.02 -51.47 9.40
CA ILE A 390 23.84 -50.90 8.33
C ILE A 390 24.82 -51.98 7.85
N GLN A 391 24.64 -52.41 6.60
CA GLN A 391 25.43 -53.45 5.93
C GLN A 391 26.20 -52.94 4.69
N ASN A 392 25.94 -51.69 4.28
CA ASN A 392 26.75 -50.94 3.33
C ASN A 392 26.63 -49.45 3.67
N TRP A 393 27.60 -48.65 3.23
CA TRP A 393 27.63 -47.21 3.49
C TRP A 393 28.29 -46.45 2.33
N SER A 394 28.26 -45.12 2.38
CA SER A 394 28.82 -44.26 1.33
C SER A 394 30.33 -44.06 1.53
N GLU A 395 31.13 -44.31 0.51
CA GLU A 395 32.59 -44.11 0.54
C GLU A 395 33.00 -42.65 0.79
N HIS A 396 32.06 -41.70 0.62
CA HIS A 396 32.25 -40.28 0.92
C HIS A 396 31.97 -39.90 2.38
N LEU A 397 31.48 -40.83 3.22
CA LEU A 397 31.13 -40.61 4.63
C LEU A 397 31.90 -41.57 5.54
N ASN A 398 32.88 -41.07 6.28
CA ASN A 398 33.69 -41.88 7.19
C ASN A 398 33.07 -42.11 8.58
N SER A 399 31.84 -41.65 8.81
CA SER A 399 31.07 -41.91 10.03
C SER A 399 29.56 -41.98 9.78
N LEU A 400 28.80 -42.37 10.80
CA LEU A 400 27.33 -42.39 10.78
C LEU A 400 26.75 -41.02 11.16
N SER A 401 27.40 -39.92 10.76
CA SER A 401 26.96 -38.54 11.03
C SER A 401 25.53 -38.19 10.57
N PRO A 402 24.90 -38.87 9.59
CA PRO A 402 23.46 -38.74 9.37
C PRO A 402 22.57 -39.15 10.54
N PHE A 403 23.10 -39.86 11.54
CA PHE A 403 22.41 -40.24 12.78
C PHE A 403 23.00 -39.57 14.03
N GLU A 404 23.77 -38.48 13.88
CA GLU A 404 24.48 -37.83 14.99
C GLU A 404 23.56 -37.37 16.15
N ASN A 405 22.31 -37.02 15.84
CA ASN A 405 21.29 -36.51 16.78
C ASN A 405 20.32 -37.60 17.27
N LEU A 406 20.55 -38.88 16.95
CA LEU A 406 19.74 -40.01 17.38
C LEU A 406 19.91 -40.26 18.87
N GLU A 407 18.85 -40.09 19.67
CA GLU A 407 18.89 -40.20 21.14
C GLU A 407 18.51 -41.59 21.65
N ILE A 408 17.53 -42.25 21.03
CA ILE A 408 16.94 -43.51 21.52
C ILE A 408 16.67 -44.51 20.39
N ILE A 409 17.13 -45.75 20.57
CA ILE A 409 16.72 -46.92 19.76
C ILE A 409 15.93 -47.88 20.67
N ARG A 410 14.64 -48.13 20.39
CA ARG A 410 13.78 -48.87 21.33
C ARG A 410 13.76 -50.39 21.18
N GLY A 411 14.27 -50.95 20.09
CA GLY A 411 14.46 -52.39 19.92
C GLY A 411 13.19 -53.25 19.91
N ARG A 412 11.99 -52.66 19.72
CA ARG A 412 10.67 -53.34 19.91
C ARG A 412 10.39 -54.51 18.94
N THR A 413 11.29 -54.77 18.00
CA THR A 413 11.20 -55.78 16.94
C THR A 413 12.48 -56.60 16.96
N LYS A 414 12.37 -57.94 16.86
CA LYS A 414 13.38 -58.96 17.21
C LYS A 414 14.69 -58.99 16.37
N GLN A 415 15.34 -57.86 16.12
CA GLN A 415 16.70 -57.75 15.58
C GLN A 415 17.51 -56.73 16.39
N HIS A 416 18.75 -56.49 15.98
CA HIS A 416 19.79 -55.84 16.79
C HIS A 416 20.25 -54.53 16.15
N PHE A 417 20.84 -53.63 16.93
CA PHE A 417 21.63 -52.54 16.33
C PHE A 417 22.89 -53.14 15.72
N ALA A 418 23.13 -52.94 14.42
CA ALA A 418 24.26 -53.57 13.75
C ALA A 418 24.96 -52.68 12.71
N ALA A 419 26.30 -52.70 12.72
CA ALA A 419 27.17 -52.08 11.73
C ALA A 419 28.19 -53.12 11.24
N LEU A 420 28.01 -53.59 10.00
CA LEU A 420 28.64 -54.82 9.49
C LEU A 420 29.33 -54.61 8.14
N ASN A 421 30.58 -55.05 8.03
CA ASN A 421 31.35 -55.13 6.78
C ASN A 421 31.60 -53.77 6.08
N ILE A 422 31.72 -52.66 6.83
CA ILE A 422 31.90 -51.31 6.26
C ILE A 422 33.40 -50.93 6.25
N PRO A 423 34.08 -50.90 5.08
CA PRO A 423 35.54 -50.81 5.02
C PRO A 423 36.13 -49.40 5.22
N HIS A 424 35.32 -48.36 5.01
CA HIS A 424 35.72 -46.95 5.00
C HIS A 424 35.20 -46.15 6.23
N LEU A 425 34.61 -46.84 7.22
CA LEU A 425 34.08 -46.22 8.43
C LEU A 425 35.19 -46.08 9.48
N ASP A 426 35.54 -44.84 9.85
CA ASP A 426 36.61 -44.54 10.81
C ASP A 426 36.07 -44.45 12.26
N HIS A 427 34.84 -43.94 12.44
CA HIS A 427 34.20 -43.77 13.75
C HIS A 427 32.66 -43.83 13.64
N LEU A 428 31.95 -44.06 14.75
CA LEU A 428 30.48 -44.14 14.72
C LEU A 428 29.82 -42.75 14.64
N GLY A 429 30.24 -41.79 15.46
CA GLY A 429 29.71 -40.42 15.44
C GLY A 429 28.30 -40.23 16.04
N LEU A 430 27.76 -41.22 16.75
CA LEU A 430 26.41 -41.22 17.34
C LEU A 430 26.33 -40.38 18.64
N ARG A 431 26.83 -39.14 18.61
CA ARG A 431 27.09 -38.30 19.80
C ARG A 431 25.90 -38.12 20.76
N SER A 432 24.67 -38.12 20.25
CA SER A 432 23.46 -37.90 21.05
C SER A 432 22.84 -39.18 21.63
N LEU A 433 23.38 -40.37 21.34
CA LEU A 433 22.77 -41.64 21.73
C LEU A 433 22.84 -41.89 23.24
N LYS A 434 21.68 -41.92 23.89
CA LYS A 434 21.50 -42.07 25.35
C LYS A 434 20.94 -43.42 25.76
N GLU A 435 20.16 -44.09 24.89
CA GLU A 435 19.48 -45.33 25.25
C GLU A 435 19.30 -46.30 24.06
N ILE A 436 19.59 -47.58 24.30
CA ILE A 436 19.18 -48.72 23.47
C ILE A 436 18.29 -49.60 24.35
N SER A 437 16.97 -49.42 24.27
CA SER A 437 16.02 -49.96 25.26
C SER A 437 15.94 -51.51 25.26
N ASP A 438 16.15 -52.15 24.11
CA ASP A 438 16.21 -53.61 23.96
C ASP A 438 17.05 -54.02 22.74
N GLY A 439 17.49 -55.28 22.70
CA GLY A 439 18.31 -55.86 21.63
C GLY A 439 19.83 -55.71 21.82
N ASP A 440 20.59 -56.68 21.29
CA ASP A 440 22.05 -56.66 21.25
C ASP A 440 22.61 -55.57 20.32
N VAL A 441 23.92 -55.32 20.45
CA VAL A 441 24.73 -54.49 19.54
C VAL A 441 25.77 -55.35 18.83
N VAL A 442 25.87 -55.27 17.49
CA VAL A 442 26.81 -56.09 16.71
C VAL A 442 27.62 -55.22 15.74
N ILE A 443 28.91 -55.03 16.02
CA ILE A 443 29.79 -54.14 15.26
C ILE A 443 31.00 -54.95 14.79
N LYS A 444 30.99 -55.42 13.54
CA LYS A 444 31.99 -56.40 13.04
C LYS A 444 32.47 -56.17 11.61
N ASN A 445 33.72 -56.56 11.37
CA ASN A 445 34.40 -56.50 10.07
C ASN A 445 34.48 -55.06 9.51
N ASN A 446 34.74 -54.06 10.37
CA ASN A 446 34.90 -52.67 9.97
C ASN A 446 36.37 -52.26 10.15
N PRO A 447 37.28 -52.57 9.20
CA PRO A 447 38.74 -52.56 9.41
C PRO A 447 39.39 -51.21 9.71
N ARG A 448 38.68 -50.08 9.56
CA ARG A 448 39.14 -48.73 9.97
C ARG A 448 38.46 -48.20 11.24
N LEU A 449 37.44 -48.89 11.74
CA LEU A 449 36.54 -48.37 12.76
C LEU A 449 37.19 -48.41 14.14
N CYS A 450 37.53 -47.23 14.66
CA CYS A 450 38.04 -47.00 16.01
C CYS A 450 36.90 -46.58 16.98
N TYR A 451 37.26 -46.28 18.24
CA TYR A 451 36.38 -45.69 19.28
C TYR A 451 35.21 -46.56 19.77
N VAL A 452 35.16 -47.84 19.38
CA VAL A 452 34.08 -48.78 19.80
C VAL A 452 34.30 -49.34 21.21
N GLU A 453 35.55 -49.44 21.67
CA GLU A 453 35.94 -50.10 22.93
C GLU A 453 35.91 -49.13 24.13
N GLY A 454 34.71 -48.69 24.51
CA GLY A 454 34.50 -47.85 25.70
C GLY A 454 33.58 -48.47 26.76
N SER A 455 33.67 -47.96 27.99
CA SER A 455 32.91 -48.47 29.16
C SER A 455 31.43 -48.04 29.16
N TYR A 456 31.01 -47.28 28.14
CA TYR A 456 29.69 -46.70 27.99
C TYR A 456 28.57 -47.69 27.62
N TRP A 457 28.85 -48.76 26.87
CA TRP A 457 27.81 -49.64 26.33
C TRP A 457 26.81 -50.20 27.36
N PRO A 458 27.23 -50.70 28.54
CA PRO A 458 26.29 -51.17 29.57
C PRO A 458 25.39 -50.09 30.16
N LYS A 459 25.78 -48.80 30.05
CA LYS A 459 25.00 -47.65 30.54
C LYS A 459 23.88 -47.24 29.57
N LEU A 460 24.02 -47.58 28.28
CA LEU A 460 23.00 -47.36 27.26
C LEU A 460 21.89 -48.43 27.29
N PHE A 461 22.17 -49.61 27.83
CA PHE A 461 21.24 -50.73 27.89
C PHE A 461 20.22 -50.60 29.03
N ARG A 462 18.99 -51.09 28.80
CA ARG A 462 17.92 -51.16 29.82
C ARG A 462 17.54 -52.59 30.20
N SER A 463 17.75 -53.54 29.29
CA SER A 463 17.48 -54.95 29.49
C SER A 463 18.75 -55.68 29.91
N VAL A 464 18.70 -56.36 31.07
CA VAL A 464 19.84 -56.99 31.76
C VAL A 464 20.57 -58.06 30.92
N ASN A 465 19.95 -58.53 29.83
CA ASN A 465 20.49 -59.56 28.95
C ASN A 465 21.17 -59.02 27.67
N GLN A 466 21.11 -57.71 27.40
CA GLN A 466 21.71 -57.10 26.19
C GLN A 466 23.25 -57.24 26.20
N ARG A 467 23.83 -57.54 25.03
CA ARG A 467 25.28 -57.69 24.85
C ARG A 467 25.77 -56.93 23.63
N ILE A 468 26.98 -56.38 23.73
CA ILE A 468 27.76 -55.94 22.57
C ILE A 468 28.64 -57.09 22.05
N ARG A 469 28.75 -57.20 20.72
CA ARG A 469 29.55 -58.22 20.02
C ARG A 469 30.45 -57.56 18.98
N THR A 470 31.65 -57.14 19.39
CA THR A 470 32.72 -56.61 18.50
C THR A 470 33.51 -57.72 17.80
N GLY A 471 34.38 -57.35 16.85
CA GLY A 471 35.37 -58.23 16.23
C GLY A 471 35.77 -57.78 14.82
N ASN A 472 37.06 -57.90 14.48
CA ASN A 472 37.65 -57.43 13.22
C ASN A 472 37.41 -55.93 12.94
N ASN A 473 37.68 -55.08 13.94
CA ASN A 473 37.67 -53.61 13.83
C ASN A 473 39.06 -53.05 14.22
N ALA A 474 39.27 -51.74 14.10
CA ALA A 474 40.53 -51.10 14.49
C ALA A 474 40.55 -50.71 15.99
N GLN A 475 41.75 -50.66 16.60
CA GLN A 475 41.91 -50.39 18.05
C GLN A 475 42.82 -49.19 18.36
N ASN A 476 43.50 -48.58 17.37
CA ASN A 476 44.57 -47.61 17.60
C ASN A 476 44.10 -46.14 17.63
N SER A 477 43.14 -45.78 18.50
CA SER A 477 42.80 -44.35 18.71
C SER A 477 42.24 -44.08 20.11
N THR A 478 42.82 -43.09 20.79
CA THR A 478 42.34 -42.55 22.08
C THR A 478 41.39 -41.37 21.88
N CYS A 479 40.50 -41.15 22.86
CA CYS A 479 39.62 -39.99 22.89
C CYS A 479 40.37 -38.65 23.07
N ASP A 480 39.67 -37.55 22.85
CA ASP A 480 40.15 -36.19 23.13
C ASP A 480 40.41 -36.00 24.64
N SER A 481 41.38 -35.16 25.01
CA SER A 481 41.76 -34.94 26.41
C SER A 481 40.70 -34.22 27.23
N MET A 482 39.68 -33.61 26.61
CA MET A 482 38.54 -33.03 27.32
C MET A 482 37.42 -34.06 27.64
N CYS A 483 37.54 -35.30 27.14
CA CYS A 483 36.56 -36.37 27.42
C CYS A 483 36.81 -37.04 28.79
N GLY A 484 35.73 -37.46 29.45
CA GLY A 484 35.79 -38.30 30.65
C GLY A 484 36.16 -39.77 30.35
N GLU A 485 36.46 -40.54 31.40
CA GLU A 485 36.87 -41.96 31.35
C GLU A 485 35.80 -42.92 30.77
N GLU A 486 34.60 -42.42 30.50
CA GLU A 486 33.52 -43.21 29.89
C GLU A 486 33.77 -43.51 28.41
N GLY A 487 34.49 -42.61 27.71
CA GLY A 487 34.84 -42.75 26.29
C GLY A 487 34.16 -41.73 25.37
N CYS A 488 34.22 -42.01 24.07
CA CYS A 488 33.80 -41.11 23.00
C CYS A 488 33.32 -41.89 21.76
N TRP A 489 32.56 -41.23 20.89
CA TRP A 489 32.01 -41.77 19.65
C TRP A 489 32.89 -41.52 18.40
N GLY A 490 34.03 -40.86 18.58
CA GLY A 490 34.91 -40.38 17.50
C GLY A 490 35.94 -39.36 18.00
N PRO A 491 36.71 -38.74 17.09
CA PRO A 491 37.74 -37.76 17.44
C PRO A 491 37.16 -36.39 17.88
N GLY A 492 37.88 -35.70 18.77
CA GLY A 492 37.60 -34.32 19.18
C GLY A 492 36.56 -34.16 20.30
N PRO A 493 36.50 -32.99 20.94
CA PRO A 493 35.78 -32.79 22.20
C PRO A 493 34.25 -32.65 22.05
N SER A 494 33.73 -32.74 20.82
CA SER A 494 32.29 -32.83 20.51
C SER A 494 31.80 -34.26 20.27
N MET A 495 32.66 -35.26 20.49
CA MET A 495 32.33 -36.68 20.40
C MET A 495 32.43 -37.40 21.75
N CYS A 496 32.81 -36.71 22.83
CA CYS A 496 32.84 -37.26 24.19
C CYS A 496 31.44 -37.66 24.67
N ILE A 497 31.34 -38.73 25.46
CA ILE A 497 30.08 -39.17 26.08
C ILE A 497 29.79 -38.37 27.36
N SER A 498 30.84 -38.07 28.12
CA SER A 498 30.84 -37.10 29.21
C SER A 498 32.10 -36.24 29.13
N CYS A 499 32.03 -35.02 29.66
CA CYS A 499 33.13 -34.07 29.70
C CYS A 499 33.92 -34.21 31.01
N GLN A 500 35.25 -34.06 30.95
CA GLN A 500 36.09 -34.01 32.14
C GLN A 500 35.82 -32.75 33.01
N HIS A 501 35.39 -31.66 32.35
CA HIS A 501 35.10 -30.37 32.97
C HIS A 501 33.64 -29.96 32.71
N VAL A 502 33.37 -29.14 31.69
CA VAL A 502 32.03 -28.62 31.39
C VAL A 502 31.65 -28.79 29.92
N SER A 503 30.34 -28.80 29.63
CA SER A 503 29.79 -28.93 28.28
C SER A 503 29.16 -27.63 27.80
N ARG A 504 29.62 -27.08 26.67
CA ARG A 504 28.99 -25.97 25.94
C ARG A 504 28.29 -26.53 24.70
N ARG A 505 26.95 -26.46 24.66
CA ARG A 505 26.15 -26.86 23.48
C ARG A 505 26.52 -28.24 22.89
N GLY A 506 26.92 -29.20 23.75
CA GLY A 506 27.36 -30.55 23.32
C GLY A 506 28.85 -30.70 22.96
N ARG A 507 29.69 -29.70 23.25
CA ARG A 507 31.15 -29.77 23.12
C ARG A 507 31.81 -29.54 24.48
N CYS A 508 32.72 -30.43 24.86
CA CYS A 508 33.50 -30.31 26.09
C CYS A 508 34.51 -29.17 26.00
N VAL A 509 34.58 -28.36 27.06
CA VAL A 509 35.52 -27.25 27.23
C VAL A 509 35.98 -27.20 28.69
N SER A 510 37.13 -26.57 28.97
CA SER A 510 37.69 -26.52 30.33
C SER A 510 36.96 -25.56 31.27
N HIS A 511 36.27 -24.55 30.72
CA HIS A 511 35.50 -23.56 31.48
C HIS A 511 34.42 -22.90 30.59
N CYS A 512 33.35 -22.41 31.23
CA CYS A 512 32.34 -21.60 30.55
C CYS A 512 32.89 -20.20 30.23
N ASN A 513 32.33 -19.53 29.23
CA ASN A 513 32.81 -18.24 28.77
C ASN A 513 32.18 -17.11 29.60
N LEU A 514 32.99 -16.10 29.92
CA LEU A 514 32.49 -14.81 30.41
C LEU A 514 32.01 -13.91 29.23
N ASP A 515 32.46 -14.21 28.01
CA ASP A 515 32.02 -13.58 26.76
C ASP A 515 32.00 -14.63 25.62
N PRO A 516 30.83 -14.97 25.03
CA PRO A 516 29.48 -14.54 25.41
C PRO A 516 29.08 -15.03 26.80
N ARG A 517 28.02 -14.43 27.36
CA ARG A 517 27.58 -14.59 28.76
C ARG A 517 27.05 -16.00 29.05
N GLU A 518 27.85 -16.83 29.70
CA GLU A 518 27.40 -18.14 30.19
C GLU A 518 27.43 -18.22 31.74
N TYR A 519 26.40 -18.85 32.32
CA TYR A 519 26.45 -19.38 33.68
C TYR A 519 26.61 -20.90 33.66
N MET A 520 27.09 -21.48 34.76
CA MET A 520 27.27 -22.92 34.89
C MET A 520 26.12 -23.53 35.70
N SER A 521 25.48 -24.56 35.16
CA SER A 521 24.45 -25.36 35.84
C SER A 521 24.70 -26.84 35.55
N GLU A 522 24.86 -27.67 36.58
CA GLU A 522 25.10 -29.13 36.45
C GLU A 522 26.23 -29.48 35.44
N ASN A 523 27.34 -28.74 35.48
CA ASN A 523 28.48 -28.82 34.55
C ASN A 523 28.15 -28.52 33.07
N VAL A 524 26.99 -27.93 32.78
CA VAL A 524 26.63 -27.38 31.47
C VAL A 524 26.77 -25.86 31.49
N CYS A 525 27.34 -25.29 30.43
CA CYS A 525 27.36 -23.86 30.18
C CYS A 525 26.05 -23.46 29.49
N LEU A 526 25.28 -22.58 30.13
CA LEU A 526 23.99 -22.10 29.67
C LEU A 526 24.03 -20.58 29.53
N GLU A 527 23.39 -20.04 28.50
CA GLU A 527 23.43 -18.61 28.19
C GLU A 527 22.57 -17.79 29.17
N CYS A 528 23.08 -16.64 29.59
CA CYS A 528 22.32 -15.66 30.38
C CYS A 528 21.20 -15.00 29.56
N ASP A 529 20.19 -14.45 30.24
CA ASP A 529 19.15 -13.63 29.62
C ASP A 529 19.78 -12.44 28.82
N PRO A 530 19.25 -12.08 27.63
CA PRO A 530 19.71 -10.94 26.84
C PRO A 530 19.77 -9.61 27.61
N GLU A 531 18.93 -9.42 28.63
CA GLU A 531 18.88 -8.23 29.47
C GLU A 531 19.90 -8.22 30.62
N CYS A 532 20.70 -9.26 30.81
CA CYS A 532 21.79 -9.26 31.80
C CYS A 532 23.05 -8.56 31.26
N LYS A 533 23.48 -7.45 31.87
CA LYS A 533 24.64 -6.66 31.43
C LYS A 533 25.96 -7.45 31.43
N ILE A 534 26.84 -7.20 30.45
CA ILE A 534 28.19 -7.79 30.39
C ILE A 534 29.05 -7.18 31.51
N LEU A 535 29.66 -8.02 32.34
CA LEU A 535 30.53 -7.60 33.44
C LEU A 535 31.93 -8.22 33.31
N ASN A 536 32.95 -7.38 33.14
CA ASN A 536 34.33 -7.85 33.00
C ASN A 536 34.86 -8.42 34.32
N GLY A 537 35.11 -9.74 34.37
CA GLY A 537 35.69 -10.42 35.54
C GLY A 537 34.69 -10.79 36.64
N MET A 538 33.38 -10.63 36.42
CA MET A 538 32.31 -11.10 37.32
C MET A 538 31.21 -11.82 36.52
N PRO A 539 30.46 -12.77 37.10
CA PRO A 539 29.35 -13.41 36.40
C PRO A 539 28.24 -12.39 36.09
N SER A 540 27.79 -12.34 34.83
CA SER A 540 26.68 -11.48 34.39
C SER A 540 25.30 -11.93 34.88
N CYS A 541 25.14 -13.22 35.18
CA CYS A 541 23.92 -13.79 35.74
C CYS A 541 24.23 -14.98 36.65
N HIS A 542 23.25 -15.37 37.46
CA HIS A 542 23.26 -16.57 38.30
C HIS A 542 22.31 -17.67 37.79
N GLY A 543 21.57 -17.40 36.71
CA GLY A 543 20.70 -18.35 36.04
C GLY A 543 19.98 -17.73 34.84
N PRO A 544 18.96 -18.41 34.26
CA PRO A 544 18.50 -18.16 32.90
C PRO A 544 17.43 -17.06 32.78
N GLY A 545 16.90 -16.55 33.89
CA GLY A 545 15.83 -15.54 33.90
C GLY A 545 16.35 -14.11 34.08
N ALA A 546 15.62 -13.13 33.52
CA ALA A 546 15.90 -11.70 33.68
C ALA A 546 15.85 -11.18 35.14
N ASP A 547 15.34 -11.94 36.10
CA ASP A 547 15.46 -11.69 37.55
C ASP A 547 16.81 -12.10 38.14
N GLN A 548 17.57 -12.94 37.44
CA GLN A 548 18.82 -13.55 37.91
C GLN A 548 20.07 -12.89 37.31
N CYS A 549 19.89 -11.74 36.65
CA CYS A 549 20.96 -10.87 36.19
C CYS A 549 21.64 -10.13 37.36
N THR A 550 22.97 -10.05 37.33
CA THR A 550 23.76 -9.29 38.31
C THR A 550 23.54 -7.78 38.18
N GLU A 551 23.48 -7.29 36.93
CA GLU A 551 23.04 -5.94 36.56
C GLU A 551 22.18 -6.01 35.29
N CYS A 552 21.22 -5.09 35.12
CA CYS A 552 20.41 -4.99 33.91
C CYS A 552 21.13 -4.21 32.79
N ALA A 553 20.89 -4.60 31.54
CA ALA A 553 21.45 -3.94 30.35
C ALA A 553 20.70 -2.63 30.01
N HIS A 554 19.37 -2.63 30.11
CA HIS A 554 18.52 -1.47 29.82
C HIS A 554 17.83 -0.92 31.08
N PHE A 555 16.71 -1.51 31.50
CA PHE A 555 15.91 -1.04 32.63
C PHE A 555 15.59 -2.18 33.61
N LYS A 556 15.08 -1.82 34.79
CA LYS A 556 14.63 -2.78 35.82
C LYS A 556 13.20 -2.52 36.25
N ASP A 557 12.31 -3.49 36.05
CA ASP A 557 10.92 -3.45 36.52
C ASP A 557 10.75 -4.42 37.70
N GLY A 558 10.59 -3.87 38.91
CA GLY A 558 10.61 -4.64 40.16
C GLY A 558 11.93 -5.40 40.33
N THR A 559 11.85 -6.74 40.23
CA THR A 559 13.00 -7.66 40.27
C THR A 559 13.61 -7.94 38.89
N HIS A 560 12.85 -7.79 37.80
CA HIS A 560 13.22 -8.26 36.46
C HIS A 560 13.92 -7.17 35.64
N CYS A 561 14.94 -7.54 34.87
CA CYS A 561 15.50 -6.68 33.83
C CYS A 561 14.58 -6.66 32.59
N VAL A 562 14.41 -5.50 31.96
CA VAL A 562 13.52 -5.32 30.80
C VAL A 562 14.10 -4.32 29.79
N ALA A 563 13.92 -4.62 28.51
CA ALA A 563 14.32 -3.73 27.40
C ALA A 563 13.58 -2.38 27.41
N GLN A 564 12.35 -2.36 27.92
CA GLN A 564 11.51 -1.17 28.04
C GLN A 564 10.52 -1.32 29.22
N CYS A 565 10.29 -0.24 29.97
CA CYS A 565 9.27 -0.20 31.02
C CYS A 565 7.85 -0.40 30.46
N ALA A 566 6.98 -1.06 31.23
CA ALA A 566 5.61 -1.41 30.84
C ALA A 566 4.75 -0.20 30.40
N GLN A 567 4.33 -0.19 29.13
CA GLN A 567 3.49 0.86 28.54
C GLN A 567 2.17 0.26 28.04
N GLY A 568 1.04 0.83 28.48
CA GLY A 568 -0.30 0.42 28.04
C GLY A 568 -0.70 -1.02 28.42
N VAL A 569 -0.05 -1.64 29.41
CA VAL A 569 -0.32 -3.04 29.79
C VAL A 569 -1.61 -3.13 30.61
N GLN A 570 -2.50 -4.06 30.29
CA GLN A 570 -3.76 -4.22 31.05
C GLN A 570 -3.46 -4.75 32.46
N GLY A 571 -3.78 -3.97 33.48
CA GLY A 571 -3.59 -4.32 34.89
C GLY A 571 -4.89 -4.61 35.63
N LEU A 572 -4.75 -4.85 36.93
CA LEU A 572 -5.87 -5.06 37.86
C LEU A 572 -6.92 -3.93 37.77
N ASN A 573 -8.19 -4.29 37.98
CA ASN A 573 -9.35 -3.40 37.87
C ASN A 573 -9.52 -2.72 36.49
N ASN A 574 -9.07 -3.37 35.41
CA ASN A 574 -9.22 -2.93 34.02
C ASN A 574 -8.64 -1.53 33.72
N ARG A 575 -7.60 -1.13 34.47
CA ARG A 575 -6.80 0.07 34.19
C ARG A 575 -5.56 -0.29 33.39
N LEU A 576 -5.16 0.59 32.47
CA LEU A 576 -3.88 0.48 31.80
C LEU A 576 -2.76 0.90 32.76
N VAL A 577 -1.74 0.06 32.87
CA VAL A 577 -0.52 0.34 33.62
C VAL A 577 0.47 0.99 32.66
N TRP A 578 0.97 2.15 33.11
CA TRP A 578 2.04 2.90 32.48
C TRP A 578 3.15 3.08 33.52
N THR A 579 4.37 2.70 33.16
CA THR A 579 5.57 2.94 33.94
C THR A 579 6.62 3.66 33.08
N TYR A 580 7.52 4.40 33.72
CA TYR A 580 8.56 5.21 33.10
C TYR A 580 9.89 4.98 33.85
N PRO A 581 11.04 4.91 33.16
CA PRO A 581 12.32 4.77 33.84
C PRO A 581 12.69 6.04 34.60
N ASP A 582 13.19 5.87 35.82
CA ASP A 582 13.83 6.93 36.60
C ASP A 582 15.32 7.11 36.23
N LYS A 583 16.02 7.98 36.97
CA LYS A 583 17.44 8.31 36.73
C LYS A 583 18.40 7.13 36.94
N ASN A 584 17.96 6.07 37.61
CA ASN A 584 18.74 4.86 37.88
C ASN A 584 18.33 3.71 36.93
N GLY A 585 17.43 3.97 35.97
CA GLY A 585 16.90 2.97 35.06
C GLY A 585 15.80 2.08 35.67
N GLN A 586 15.27 2.40 36.85
CA GLN A 586 14.21 1.61 37.48
C GLN A 586 12.82 2.12 37.03
N CYS A 587 11.93 1.20 36.68
CA CYS A 587 10.60 1.52 36.16
C CYS A 587 9.65 1.97 37.28
N GLN A 588 9.32 3.25 37.29
CA GLN A 588 8.39 3.87 38.25
C GLN A 588 6.99 4.01 37.64
N PRO A 589 5.91 3.82 38.42
CA PRO A 589 4.55 3.94 37.89
C PRO A 589 4.11 5.38 37.65
N CYS A 590 3.48 5.63 36.50
CA CYS A 590 2.85 6.91 36.18
C CYS A 590 1.71 7.27 37.16
N HIS A 591 1.39 8.55 37.23
CA HIS A 591 0.24 9.05 38.00
C HIS A 591 -1.09 8.45 37.50
N ALA A 592 -2.05 8.19 38.39
CA ALA A 592 -3.28 7.44 38.08
C ALA A 592 -4.20 8.07 37.02
N ASN A 593 -4.03 9.37 36.72
CA ASN A 593 -4.75 10.09 35.66
C ASN A 593 -4.01 10.06 34.30
N CYS A 594 -2.82 9.46 34.23
CA CYS A 594 -2.03 9.33 33.00
C CYS A 594 -2.55 8.13 32.20
N THR A 595 -3.51 8.36 31.31
CA THR A 595 -4.15 7.31 30.49
C THR A 595 -3.39 6.97 29.21
N GLN A 596 -2.48 7.84 28.75
CA GLN A 596 -1.77 7.74 27.47
C GLN A 596 -0.23 7.71 27.60
N GLY A 597 0.30 7.67 28.82
CA GLY A 597 1.75 7.65 29.09
C GLY A 597 2.44 9.02 28.99
N SER A 598 3.11 9.46 30.05
CA SER A 598 3.91 10.70 30.05
C SER A 598 4.98 10.73 31.13
N HIS A 599 6.18 11.20 30.76
CA HIS A 599 7.28 11.51 31.68
C HIS A 599 7.13 12.95 32.22
N MET A 600 6.90 13.12 33.53
CA MET A 600 7.20 14.37 34.24
C MET A 600 7.13 14.18 35.77
N PRO A 601 8.20 14.50 36.55
CA PRO A 601 8.11 14.62 38.00
C PRO A 601 7.45 15.96 38.41
N VAL A 602 6.78 15.97 39.57
CA VAL A 602 5.90 17.07 39.98
C VAL A 602 6.64 18.19 40.71
N VAL A 603 6.47 19.44 40.25
CA VAL A 603 6.79 20.68 40.99
C VAL A 603 5.54 21.58 41.05
N ALA A 604 4.50 21.11 41.75
CA ALA A 604 3.19 21.76 41.76
C ALA A 604 2.98 22.66 43.00
N ALA A 605 3.37 23.93 42.87
CA ALA A 605 2.86 25.02 43.72
C ALA A 605 2.86 26.37 42.96
N GLY A 606 4.05 26.85 42.59
CA GLY A 606 4.19 28.15 41.88
C GLY A 606 3.65 28.17 40.45
N ILE A 607 3.58 27.01 39.79
CA ILE A 607 3.22 26.91 38.37
C ILE A 607 1.78 27.39 38.09
N VAL A 608 0.81 27.14 38.97
CA VAL A 608 -0.60 27.49 38.71
C VAL A 608 -0.81 29.02 38.63
N GLY A 609 -0.16 29.79 39.51
CA GLY A 609 -0.20 31.26 39.46
C GLY A 609 0.49 31.81 38.20
N GLY A 610 1.65 31.24 37.83
CA GLY A 610 2.36 31.60 36.60
C GLY A 610 1.58 31.23 35.34
N MET A 611 0.90 30.09 35.32
CA MET A 611 0.03 29.66 34.21
C MET A 611 -1.18 30.57 34.06
N LEU A 612 -1.84 31.01 35.14
CA LEU A 612 -2.94 31.96 35.06
C LEU A 612 -2.50 33.31 34.47
N LEU A 613 -1.37 33.85 34.94
CA LEU A 613 -0.81 35.10 34.40
C LEU A 613 -0.40 34.95 32.93
N SER A 614 0.24 33.82 32.58
CA SER A 614 0.62 33.45 31.22
C SER A 614 -0.59 33.30 30.30
N MET A 615 -1.68 32.67 30.76
CA MET A 615 -2.89 32.48 29.97
C MET A 615 -3.56 33.83 29.65
N VAL A 616 -3.60 34.76 30.61
CA VAL A 616 -4.07 36.14 30.38
C VAL A 616 -3.16 36.88 29.39
N LEU A 617 -1.83 36.73 29.51
CA LEU A 617 -0.86 37.30 28.58
C LEU A 617 -1.01 36.74 27.16
N LEU A 618 -1.19 35.43 27.02
CA LEU A 618 -1.46 34.75 25.75
C LEU A 618 -2.81 35.14 25.15
N LEU A 619 -3.84 35.36 25.97
CA LEU A 619 -5.15 35.86 25.51
C LEU A 619 -5.04 37.32 25.05
N PHE A 620 -4.27 38.16 25.74
CA PHE A 620 -3.97 39.53 25.31
C PHE A 620 -3.14 39.58 24.03
N ILE A 621 -2.12 38.72 23.90
CA ILE A 621 -1.33 38.51 22.68
C ILE A 621 -2.22 37.99 21.55
N PHE A 622 -3.12 37.04 21.80
CA PHE A 622 -4.10 36.57 20.81
C PHE A 622 -5.08 37.67 20.39
N ILE A 623 -5.51 38.55 21.31
CA ILE A 623 -6.30 39.74 20.98
C ILE A 623 -5.47 40.74 20.14
N ILE A 624 -4.17 40.90 20.39
CA ILE A 624 -3.28 41.71 19.57
C ILE A 624 -3.07 41.09 18.18
N PHE A 625 -2.84 39.78 18.07
CA PHE A 625 -2.74 39.07 16.79
C PHE A 625 -4.07 39.10 16.03
N ARG A 626 -5.21 38.90 16.70
CA ARG A 626 -6.55 39.04 16.11
C ARG A 626 -6.81 40.49 15.66
N ARG A 627 -6.35 41.50 16.41
CA ARG A 627 -6.40 42.92 15.98
C ARG A 627 -5.46 43.22 14.81
N ARG A 628 -4.25 42.66 14.77
CA ARG A 628 -3.31 42.76 13.63
C ARG A 628 -3.86 42.06 12.38
N HIS A 629 -4.45 40.87 12.53
CA HIS A 629 -5.11 40.11 11.48
C HIS A 629 -6.38 40.84 10.96
N ILE A 630 -7.17 41.45 11.86
CA ILE A 630 -8.31 42.30 11.46
C ILE A 630 -7.83 43.61 10.80
N ARG A 631 -6.66 44.17 11.17
CA ARG A 631 -6.04 45.29 10.43
C ARG A 631 -5.60 44.85 9.03
N ARG A 632 -4.83 43.76 8.90
CA ARG A 632 -4.45 43.18 7.58
C ARG A 632 -5.69 42.89 6.72
N LYS A 633 -6.73 42.27 7.27
CA LYS A 633 -8.03 42.02 6.59
C LYS A 633 -8.93 43.27 6.47
N ARG A 634 -8.39 44.47 6.70
CA ARG A 634 -8.98 45.79 6.42
C ARG A 634 -8.13 46.61 5.44
N THR A 635 -6.80 46.61 5.56
CA THR A 635 -5.90 47.18 4.53
C THR A 635 -6.02 46.42 3.20
N LEU A 636 -5.94 45.09 3.22
CA LEU A 636 -6.18 44.24 2.04
C LEU A 636 -7.54 44.51 1.38
N ARG A 637 -8.56 44.93 2.15
CA ARG A 637 -9.88 45.33 1.60
C ARG A 637 -9.95 46.76 1.07
N ARG A 638 -9.04 47.65 1.44
CA ARG A 638 -8.90 48.99 0.82
C ARG A 638 -8.13 48.90 -0.49
N LEU A 639 -7.00 48.20 -0.52
CA LEU A 639 -6.17 48.02 -1.73
C LEU A 639 -6.93 47.36 -2.89
N LEU A 640 -7.89 46.48 -2.60
CA LEU A 640 -8.75 45.85 -3.61
C LEU A 640 -9.90 46.76 -4.12
N GLN A 641 -10.07 47.93 -3.50
CA GLN A 641 -11.20 48.84 -3.72
C GLN A 641 -10.77 50.20 -4.31
N GLU A 642 -9.49 50.59 -4.19
CA GLU A 642 -8.90 51.64 -5.04
C GLU A 642 -8.68 51.10 -6.46
N ARG A 643 -9.71 51.25 -7.29
CA ARG A 643 -9.71 50.93 -8.72
C ARG A 643 -9.94 52.22 -9.50
N GLU A 644 -8.89 52.87 -9.99
CA GLU A 644 -9.07 53.92 -10.99
C GLU A 644 -9.46 53.27 -12.33
N LEU A 645 -10.61 53.69 -12.86
CA LEU A 645 -11.11 53.27 -14.16
C LEU A 645 -10.56 54.23 -15.22
N VAL A 646 -9.52 53.82 -15.94
CA VAL A 646 -8.99 54.60 -17.07
C VAL A 646 -9.70 54.18 -18.36
N GLU A 647 -10.58 55.04 -18.87
CA GLU A 647 -11.21 54.83 -20.18
C GLU A 647 -10.22 55.14 -21.33
N PRO A 648 -9.99 54.20 -22.27
CA PRO A 648 -9.32 54.49 -23.53
C PRO A 648 -10.33 54.95 -24.60
N LEU A 649 -10.12 56.15 -25.12
CA LEU A 649 -10.89 56.70 -26.25
C LEU A 649 -10.47 56.04 -27.58
N THR A 650 -11.34 55.26 -28.24
CA THR A 650 -11.38 55.08 -29.72
C THR A 650 -12.66 54.32 -30.18
N PRO A 651 -13.13 54.47 -31.44
CA PRO A 651 -14.53 54.24 -31.80
C PRO A 651 -14.83 52.93 -32.58
N SER A 652 -14.30 51.77 -32.15
CA SER A 652 -14.34 50.53 -32.96
C SER A 652 -15.55 49.61 -32.74
N GLY A 653 -16.39 49.85 -31.72
CA GLY A 653 -17.67 49.13 -31.52
C GLY A 653 -17.60 47.72 -30.90
N GLU A 654 -16.47 47.02 -30.98
CA GLU A 654 -16.26 45.74 -30.30
C GLU A 654 -15.97 45.93 -28.80
N ALA A 655 -16.51 45.05 -27.94
CA ALA A 655 -16.39 45.17 -26.49
C ALA A 655 -15.13 44.45 -25.96
N PRO A 656 -14.12 45.17 -25.43
CA PRO A 656 -12.89 44.53 -24.99
C PRO A 656 -13.05 43.79 -23.66
N ASN A 657 -12.35 42.65 -23.54
CA ASN A 657 -12.19 41.92 -22.28
C ASN A 657 -11.55 42.84 -21.23
N GLN A 658 -12.26 43.19 -20.15
CA GLN A 658 -11.78 44.16 -19.14
C GLN A 658 -10.60 43.62 -18.31
N ALA A 659 -9.38 43.74 -18.84
CA ALA A 659 -8.15 43.46 -18.11
C ALA A 659 -7.80 44.66 -17.20
N LEU A 660 -7.70 44.43 -15.89
CA LEU A 660 -7.13 45.44 -14.98
C LEU A 660 -5.60 45.46 -15.10
N LEU A 661 -5.09 46.08 -16.16
CA LEU A 661 -3.67 46.42 -16.29
C LEU A 661 -3.29 47.46 -15.23
N ARG A 662 -2.42 47.07 -14.28
CA ARG A 662 -1.94 47.96 -13.21
C ARG A 662 -0.69 48.72 -13.67
N ILE A 663 -0.72 50.05 -13.62
CA ILE A 663 0.47 50.88 -13.80
C ILE A 663 1.15 51.03 -12.43
N LEU A 664 2.41 50.59 -12.32
CA LEU A 664 3.21 50.61 -11.09
C LEU A 664 4.26 51.72 -11.15
N LYS A 665 4.53 52.37 -10.03
CA LYS A 665 5.61 53.36 -9.92
C LYS A 665 6.97 52.67 -9.74
N GLU A 666 8.04 53.30 -10.20
CA GLU A 666 9.41 52.77 -9.97
C GLU A 666 9.83 52.84 -8.49
N THR A 667 9.19 53.70 -7.69
CA THR A 667 9.30 53.72 -6.21
C THR A 667 8.81 52.42 -5.55
N GLU A 668 7.87 51.71 -6.17
CA GLU A 668 7.32 50.46 -5.66
C GLU A 668 8.17 49.22 -6.02
N LEU A 669 9.18 49.35 -6.90
CA LEU A 669 9.86 48.21 -7.55
C LEU A 669 11.36 48.12 -7.22
N LYS A 670 11.70 47.29 -6.22
CA LYS A 670 13.08 47.01 -5.81
C LYS A 670 13.69 45.87 -6.64
N LYS A 671 14.50 46.19 -7.65
CA LYS A 671 15.33 45.23 -8.42
C LYS A 671 16.44 44.66 -7.51
N ILE A 672 16.67 43.34 -7.54
CA ILE A 672 17.62 42.64 -6.65
C ILE A 672 18.76 41.96 -7.42
N LYS A 673 18.45 41.08 -8.37
CA LYS A 673 19.45 40.26 -9.09
C LYS A 673 19.02 40.04 -10.55
N VAL A 674 19.94 40.15 -11.50
CA VAL A 674 19.69 39.74 -12.90
C VAL A 674 19.48 38.22 -12.96
N LEU A 675 18.41 37.80 -13.62
CA LEU A 675 18.08 36.40 -13.90
C LEU A 675 18.48 36.00 -15.32
N GLY A 676 18.28 36.89 -16.29
CA GLY A 676 18.62 36.66 -17.69
C GLY A 676 18.69 37.97 -18.47
N SER A 677 19.39 37.97 -19.60
CA SER A 677 19.53 39.13 -20.48
C SER A 677 19.55 38.66 -21.93
N GLY A 678 18.61 39.13 -22.73
CA GLY A 678 18.35 38.63 -24.09
C GLY A 678 18.08 39.76 -25.09
N ALA A 679 17.56 39.42 -26.27
CA ALA A 679 17.23 40.42 -27.29
C ALA A 679 16.20 41.45 -26.79
N PHE A 680 15.12 40.96 -26.18
CA PHE A 680 13.95 41.75 -25.79
C PHE A 680 14.07 42.46 -24.43
N GLY A 681 15.17 42.32 -23.69
CA GLY A 681 15.27 42.93 -22.36
C GLY A 681 16.31 42.32 -21.42
N THR A 682 16.29 42.80 -20.18
CA THR A 682 16.97 42.18 -19.04
C THR A 682 15.95 41.90 -17.95
N VAL A 683 15.90 40.66 -17.47
CA VAL A 683 14.96 40.19 -16.43
C VAL A 683 15.66 40.21 -15.09
N PHE A 684 15.03 40.81 -14.08
CA PHE A 684 15.51 40.90 -12.71
C PHE A 684 14.56 40.16 -11.74
N LYS A 685 15.10 39.41 -10.78
CA LYS A 685 14.41 39.10 -9.52
C LYS A 685 14.24 40.42 -8.78
N GLY A 686 13.05 40.73 -8.30
CA GLY A 686 12.75 41.94 -7.54
C GLY A 686 11.66 41.72 -6.49
N LEU A 687 11.38 42.80 -5.76
CA LEU A 687 10.23 42.92 -4.87
C LEU A 687 9.35 44.08 -5.35
N TRP A 688 8.04 43.84 -5.38
CA TRP A 688 7.02 44.88 -5.44
C TRP A 688 6.56 45.20 -4.01
N ILE A 689 6.52 46.49 -3.68
CA ILE A 689 6.13 47.03 -2.37
C ILE A 689 5.16 48.20 -2.62
N PRO A 690 3.84 48.00 -2.50
CA PRO A 690 2.85 49.05 -2.73
C PRO A 690 3.04 50.25 -1.80
N GLU A 691 2.89 51.47 -2.31
CA GLU A 691 3.05 52.69 -1.51
C GLU A 691 2.03 52.76 -0.36
N GLY A 692 2.54 52.79 0.87
CA GLY A 692 1.72 52.90 2.09
C GLY A 692 1.46 51.59 2.85
N GLU A 693 1.96 50.44 2.39
CA GLU A 693 1.71 49.12 3.00
C GLU A 693 3.00 48.35 3.34
N ASP A 694 3.01 47.64 4.47
CA ASP A 694 4.13 46.82 4.95
C ASP A 694 4.27 45.45 4.22
N VAL A 695 3.84 45.35 2.95
CA VAL A 695 3.75 44.07 2.21
C VAL A 695 4.78 44.01 1.08
N LYS A 696 5.62 42.97 1.09
CA LYS A 696 6.63 42.70 0.07
C LYS A 696 6.17 41.52 -0.82
N ILE A 697 6.18 41.66 -2.14
CA ILE A 697 5.74 40.62 -3.10
C ILE A 697 6.89 40.25 -4.04
N PRO A 698 7.28 38.97 -4.22
CA PRO A 698 8.39 38.57 -5.07
C PRO A 698 7.97 38.49 -6.54
N VAL A 699 8.72 39.19 -7.40
CA VAL A 699 8.35 39.40 -8.81
C VAL A 699 9.54 39.24 -9.75
N ALA A 700 9.25 38.92 -11.01
CA ALA A 700 10.18 39.05 -12.12
C ALA A 700 9.90 40.37 -12.86
N ILE A 701 10.93 41.21 -13.02
CA ILE A 701 10.84 42.53 -13.66
C ILE A 701 11.64 42.47 -14.96
N LYS A 702 10.96 42.39 -16.11
CA LYS A 702 11.56 42.40 -17.45
C LYS A 702 11.64 43.85 -17.95
N VAL A 703 12.83 44.44 -17.90
CA VAL A 703 13.10 45.78 -18.44
C VAL A 703 13.38 45.64 -19.94
N LEU A 704 12.55 46.26 -20.77
CA LEU A 704 12.72 46.30 -22.24
C LEU A 704 13.90 47.21 -22.62
N ARG A 705 14.48 47.01 -23.81
CA ARG A 705 15.73 47.64 -24.25
C ARG A 705 15.57 48.82 -25.21
N GLU A 706 14.36 49.12 -25.65
CA GLU A 706 14.12 50.10 -26.71
C GLU A 706 13.71 51.47 -26.18
N VAL A 707 14.25 52.52 -26.78
CA VAL A 707 13.92 53.90 -26.44
C VAL A 707 12.56 54.23 -27.03
N ALA A 708 11.58 54.39 -26.15
CA ALA A 708 10.18 54.64 -26.48
C ALA A 708 9.97 55.76 -27.50
N SER A 709 9.51 55.39 -28.71
CA SER A 709 8.79 56.35 -29.56
C SER A 709 7.33 56.46 -29.09
N PRO A 710 6.65 57.62 -29.23
CA PRO A 710 5.26 57.77 -28.81
C PRO A 710 4.27 56.81 -29.49
N LYS A 711 4.60 56.29 -30.68
CA LYS A 711 3.82 55.21 -31.34
C LYS A 711 4.07 53.85 -30.66
N ALA A 712 5.32 53.45 -30.52
CA ALA A 712 5.69 52.16 -29.93
C ALA A 712 5.12 51.98 -28.51
N ASN A 713 5.04 53.07 -27.72
CA ASN A 713 4.40 53.04 -26.41
C ASN A 713 2.93 52.61 -26.45
N LYS A 714 2.16 52.94 -27.50
CA LYS A 714 0.77 52.47 -27.60
C LYS A 714 0.74 50.97 -27.89
N GLU A 715 1.50 50.51 -28.88
CA GLU A 715 1.53 49.09 -29.27
C GLU A 715 1.98 48.20 -28.09
N ILE A 716 2.99 48.63 -27.33
CA ILE A 716 3.46 47.93 -26.11
C ILE A 716 2.38 47.94 -25.00
N LEU A 717 1.56 48.99 -24.89
CA LEU A 717 0.47 49.06 -23.92
C LEU A 717 -0.72 48.18 -24.31
N ASP A 718 -1.08 48.15 -25.60
CA ASP A 718 -2.15 47.30 -26.12
C ASP A 718 -1.76 45.80 -25.96
N GLU A 719 -0.52 45.42 -26.28
CA GLU A 719 0.01 44.07 -26.01
C GLU A 719 0.07 43.76 -24.50
N ALA A 720 0.51 44.69 -23.66
CA ALA A 720 0.51 44.51 -22.20
C ALA A 720 -0.90 44.35 -21.60
N TYR A 721 -1.92 44.97 -22.20
CA TYR A 721 -3.32 44.81 -21.80
C TYR A 721 -3.79 43.37 -22.04
N VAL A 722 -3.46 42.79 -23.20
CA VAL A 722 -3.69 41.38 -23.52
C VAL A 722 -2.95 40.47 -22.51
N MET A 723 -1.68 40.74 -22.21
CA MET A 723 -0.91 39.98 -21.21
C MET A 723 -1.47 40.07 -19.77
N ALA A 724 -2.17 41.15 -19.43
CA ALA A 724 -2.86 41.30 -18.15
C ALA A 724 -4.27 40.64 -18.14
N GLY A 725 -4.82 40.35 -19.32
CA GLY A 725 -6.15 39.74 -19.51
C GLY A 725 -6.20 38.21 -19.48
N VAL A 726 -5.07 37.52 -19.66
CA VAL A 726 -5.04 36.05 -19.63
C VAL A 726 -5.31 35.47 -18.23
N ASP A 727 -6.14 34.43 -18.16
CA ASP A 727 -6.43 33.69 -16.92
C ASP A 727 -6.47 32.17 -17.20
N HIS A 728 -5.30 31.54 -17.21
CA HIS A 728 -5.15 30.09 -17.42
C HIS A 728 -3.97 29.55 -16.60
N PRO A 729 -4.09 28.40 -15.90
CA PRO A 729 -3.05 27.87 -15.01
C PRO A 729 -1.69 27.63 -15.67
N HIS A 730 -1.64 27.41 -16.99
CA HIS A 730 -0.41 27.16 -17.75
C HIS A 730 0.03 28.35 -18.64
N VAL A 731 -0.46 29.56 -18.40
CA VAL A 731 0.02 30.80 -19.05
C VAL A 731 0.42 31.82 -17.97
N CYS A 732 1.52 32.54 -18.18
CA CYS A 732 2.05 33.51 -17.23
C CYS A 732 1.35 34.88 -17.39
N ARG A 733 0.56 35.29 -16.38
CA ARG A 733 -0.17 36.56 -16.37
C ARG A 733 0.73 37.74 -15.96
N LEU A 734 0.55 38.88 -16.62
CA LEU A 734 1.16 40.16 -16.22
C LEU A 734 0.51 40.70 -14.94
N LEU A 735 1.31 41.03 -13.92
CA LEU A 735 0.87 41.64 -12.66
C LEU A 735 0.67 43.16 -12.79
N GLY A 736 1.47 43.79 -13.66
CA GLY A 736 1.47 45.21 -13.94
C GLY A 736 2.60 45.64 -14.88
N ILE A 737 2.60 46.93 -15.23
CA ILE A 737 3.58 47.59 -16.11
C ILE A 737 4.13 48.83 -15.41
N CYS A 738 5.44 49.09 -15.54
CA CYS A 738 6.07 50.31 -15.05
C CYS A 738 6.56 51.13 -16.25
N LEU A 739 6.07 52.36 -16.35
CA LEU A 739 6.29 53.27 -17.47
C LEU A 739 7.29 54.36 -17.06
N THR A 740 8.59 54.04 -17.07
CA THR A 740 9.66 55.04 -16.87
C THR A 740 10.48 55.23 -18.14
N SER A 741 11.78 55.54 -18.05
CA SER A 741 12.64 55.78 -19.21
C SER A 741 12.84 54.54 -20.10
N ASN A 742 12.59 53.36 -19.54
CA ASN A 742 12.42 52.10 -20.27
C ASN A 742 11.19 51.41 -19.70
N VAL A 743 10.35 50.82 -20.56
CA VAL A 743 9.16 50.06 -20.12
C VAL A 743 9.60 48.80 -19.38
N GLN A 744 8.91 48.49 -18.28
CA GLN A 744 9.21 47.33 -17.45
C GLN A 744 7.94 46.51 -17.25
N LEU A 745 7.98 45.22 -17.56
CA LEU A 745 6.87 44.27 -17.40
C LEU A 745 7.08 43.45 -16.13
N ILE A 746 6.05 43.32 -15.29
CA ILE A 746 6.13 42.69 -13.97
C ILE A 746 5.28 41.42 -13.94
N THR A 747 5.90 40.26 -13.72
CA THR A 747 5.25 38.93 -13.65
C THR A 747 5.58 38.22 -12.32
N GLN A 748 4.87 37.12 -12.00
CA GLN A 748 5.22 36.25 -10.86
C GLN A 748 6.58 35.59 -11.12
N ILE A 749 7.46 35.56 -10.11
CA ILE A 749 8.73 34.84 -10.21
C ILE A 749 8.52 33.32 -10.14
N MET A 750 9.12 32.58 -11.08
CA MET A 750 9.08 31.12 -11.12
C MET A 750 10.39 30.55 -10.57
N ALA A 751 10.31 29.74 -9.50
CA ALA A 751 11.47 29.41 -8.67
C ALA A 751 12.51 28.50 -9.34
N PHE A 752 12.11 27.72 -10.35
CA PHE A 752 12.97 26.74 -11.04
C PHE A 752 13.43 27.21 -12.43
N GLY A 753 13.23 28.48 -12.79
CA GLY A 753 13.70 29.05 -14.06
C GLY A 753 12.91 28.56 -15.28
N CYS A 754 13.61 28.41 -16.42
CA CYS A 754 13.01 27.93 -17.67
C CYS A 754 13.14 26.40 -17.82
N LEU A 755 12.21 25.80 -18.56
CA LEU A 755 12.13 24.35 -18.73
C LEU A 755 13.31 23.80 -19.52
N LEU A 756 13.85 24.54 -20.50
CA LEU A 756 15.03 24.15 -21.27
C LEU A 756 16.26 23.92 -20.37
N ASP A 757 16.52 24.81 -19.41
CA ASP A 757 17.66 24.68 -18.51
C ASP A 757 17.37 23.63 -17.42
N TYR A 758 16.14 23.61 -16.88
CA TYR A 758 15.71 22.60 -15.91
C TYR A 758 15.88 21.17 -16.42
N VAL A 759 15.50 20.90 -17.68
CA VAL A 759 15.60 19.57 -18.30
C VAL A 759 17.05 19.18 -18.58
N ARG A 760 17.93 20.14 -18.89
CA ARG A 760 19.37 19.88 -19.04
C ARG A 760 20.05 19.56 -17.71
N GLU A 761 19.73 20.31 -16.66
CA GLU A 761 20.32 20.13 -15.32
C GLU A 761 19.84 18.85 -14.63
N ASN A 762 18.61 18.39 -14.92
CA ASN A 762 17.97 17.28 -14.21
C ASN A 762 17.73 16.05 -15.10
N LYS A 763 18.41 15.95 -16.27
CA LYS A 763 18.24 14.88 -17.26
C LYS A 763 18.12 13.47 -16.66
N ASP A 764 19.05 13.12 -15.76
CA ASP A 764 19.13 11.78 -15.17
C ASP A 764 18.12 11.53 -14.04
N ASN A 765 17.22 12.49 -13.78
CA ASN A 765 16.15 12.44 -12.78
C ASN A 765 14.73 12.66 -13.39
N ILE A 766 14.60 12.70 -14.73
CA ILE A 766 13.32 12.99 -15.42
C ILE A 766 12.81 11.73 -16.13
N GLY A 767 11.79 11.10 -15.54
CA GLY A 767 11.07 9.97 -16.13
C GLY A 767 10.01 10.36 -17.17
N SER A 768 9.53 9.35 -17.90
CA SER A 768 8.65 9.47 -19.08
C SER A 768 7.34 10.20 -18.79
N GLN A 769 6.71 9.87 -17.67
CA GLN A 769 5.46 10.47 -17.19
C GLN A 769 5.56 11.99 -17.07
N THR A 770 6.70 12.51 -16.62
CA THR A 770 6.93 13.94 -16.40
C THR A 770 7.06 14.68 -17.74
N LEU A 771 7.79 14.12 -18.70
CA LEU A 771 7.92 14.68 -20.06
C LEU A 771 6.56 14.80 -20.76
N LEU A 772 5.76 13.72 -20.76
CA LEU A 772 4.43 13.73 -21.38
C LEU A 772 3.47 14.68 -20.65
N ASN A 773 3.55 14.78 -19.32
CA ASN A 773 2.76 15.73 -18.55
C ASN A 773 3.09 17.20 -18.90
N TRP A 774 4.36 17.54 -19.13
CA TRP A 774 4.72 18.88 -19.60
C TRP A 774 4.21 19.15 -21.02
N CYS A 775 4.26 18.18 -21.94
CA CYS A 775 3.66 18.31 -23.27
C CYS A 775 2.15 18.64 -23.17
N VAL A 776 1.39 17.91 -22.34
CA VAL A 776 -0.03 18.19 -22.09
C VAL A 776 -0.26 19.59 -21.51
N GLN A 777 0.58 20.05 -20.57
CA GLN A 777 0.42 21.37 -19.96
C GLN A 777 0.71 22.51 -20.95
N ILE A 778 1.72 22.36 -21.79
CA ILE A 778 2.03 23.32 -22.87
C ILE A 778 0.92 23.32 -23.91
N ALA A 779 0.44 22.15 -24.36
CA ALA A 779 -0.66 22.05 -25.32
C ALA A 779 -1.95 22.71 -24.79
N LYS A 780 -2.28 22.53 -23.50
CA LYS A 780 -3.41 23.24 -22.86
C LYS A 780 -3.21 24.75 -22.80
N GLY A 781 -1.98 25.20 -22.50
CA GLY A 781 -1.62 26.62 -22.51
C GLY A 781 -1.78 27.26 -23.89
N MET A 782 -1.41 26.54 -24.95
CA MET A 782 -1.54 27.01 -26.33
C MET A 782 -2.98 26.93 -26.86
N ASN A 783 -3.74 25.89 -26.52
CA ASN A 783 -5.17 25.80 -26.82
C ASN A 783 -5.93 27.03 -26.26
N TYR A 784 -5.61 27.45 -25.02
CA TYR A 784 -6.18 28.66 -24.44
C TYR A 784 -5.81 29.95 -25.21
N LEU A 785 -4.65 30.00 -25.89
CA LEU A 785 -4.26 31.14 -26.73
C LEU A 785 -4.95 31.09 -28.11
N GLU A 786 -5.12 29.90 -28.68
CA GLU A 786 -5.93 29.65 -29.90
C GLU A 786 -7.39 30.05 -29.69
N GLU A 787 -8.02 29.62 -28.59
CA GLU A 787 -9.37 30.05 -28.13
C GLU A 787 -9.52 31.55 -27.85
N ARG A 788 -8.42 32.31 -27.83
CA ARG A 788 -8.38 33.76 -27.60
C ARG A 788 -7.87 34.55 -28.82
N HIS A 789 -7.65 33.89 -29.95
CA HIS A 789 -7.09 34.49 -31.18
C HIS A 789 -5.72 35.17 -30.98
N LEU A 790 -4.91 34.60 -30.08
CA LEU A 790 -3.55 35.03 -29.78
C LEU A 790 -2.52 34.06 -30.38
N VAL A 791 -1.65 34.56 -31.26
CA VAL A 791 -0.53 33.78 -31.82
C VAL A 791 0.74 34.09 -31.02
N HIS A 792 1.42 33.08 -30.46
CA HIS A 792 2.55 33.25 -29.55
C HIS A 792 3.87 33.60 -30.28
N ARG A 793 4.14 33.02 -31.45
CA ARG A 793 5.21 33.41 -32.41
C ARG A 793 6.66 33.17 -31.96
N ASP A 794 6.88 32.83 -30.69
CA ASP A 794 8.15 32.32 -30.14
C ASP A 794 7.91 31.24 -29.07
N LEU A 795 7.21 30.17 -29.44
CA LEU A 795 7.05 29.02 -28.56
C LEU A 795 8.31 28.12 -28.62
N ALA A 796 8.99 27.99 -27.49
CA ALA A 796 10.21 27.20 -27.32
C ALA A 796 10.37 26.77 -25.86
N ALA A 797 11.16 25.72 -25.57
CA ALA A 797 11.33 25.23 -24.19
C ALA A 797 11.95 26.26 -23.23
N ARG A 798 12.66 27.27 -23.77
CA ARG A 798 13.19 28.44 -23.01
C ARG A 798 12.11 29.45 -22.57
N ASN A 799 10.98 29.49 -23.27
CA ASN A 799 9.85 30.39 -23.00
C ASN A 799 8.72 29.65 -22.25
N VAL A 800 9.04 28.49 -21.66
CA VAL A 800 8.21 27.79 -20.69
C VAL A 800 8.93 27.84 -19.34
N LEU A 801 8.24 28.28 -18.28
CA LEU A 801 8.78 28.43 -16.93
C LEU A 801 8.29 27.32 -16.01
N VAL A 802 9.14 26.90 -15.08
CA VAL A 802 8.87 25.82 -14.12
C VAL A 802 8.49 26.43 -12.75
N LYS A 803 7.21 26.31 -12.37
CA LYS A 803 6.71 26.75 -11.05
C LYS A 803 7.02 25.70 -9.98
N THR A 804 6.78 24.44 -10.31
CA THR A 804 7.20 23.23 -9.57
C THR A 804 7.53 22.15 -10.61
N PRO A 805 8.20 21.04 -10.25
CA PRO A 805 8.46 19.94 -11.20
C PRO A 805 7.19 19.44 -11.92
N ASN A 806 6.03 19.52 -11.25
CA ASN A 806 4.73 19.10 -11.76
C ASN A 806 3.91 20.21 -12.43
N HIS A 807 4.38 21.47 -12.45
CA HIS A 807 3.60 22.60 -12.96
C HIS A 807 4.46 23.57 -13.77
N VAL A 808 4.18 23.67 -15.07
CA VAL A 808 4.80 24.63 -16.00
C VAL A 808 3.82 25.71 -16.47
N LYS A 809 4.35 26.88 -16.85
CA LYS A 809 3.61 28.00 -17.45
C LYS A 809 4.34 28.57 -18.66
N ILE A 810 3.62 28.84 -19.73
CA ILE A 810 4.11 29.54 -20.93
C ILE A 810 4.34 31.03 -20.61
N THR A 811 5.42 31.63 -21.09
CA THR A 811 5.79 33.04 -20.89
C THR A 811 6.24 33.69 -22.20
N ASP A 812 6.47 35.01 -22.18
CA ASP A 812 7.09 35.77 -23.27
C ASP A 812 6.32 35.79 -24.61
N PHE A 813 5.03 35.44 -24.60
CA PHE A 813 4.04 35.83 -25.60
C PHE A 813 3.80 37.37 -25.68
N GLY A 814 4.65 38.20 -25.08
CA GLY A 814 4.65 39.67 -25.20
C GLY A 814 5.24 40.17 -26.52
N LEU A 815 4.90 39.47 -27.61
CA LEU A 815 5.05 39.79 -29.04
C LEU A 815 3.85 39.21 -29.84
N ALA A 816 2.85 38.68 -29.12
CA ALA A 816 1.63 38.13 -29.67
C ALA A 816 0.68 39.27 -30.03
N ARG A 817 0.30 39.34 -31.29
CA ARG A 817 -0.79 40.20 -31.73
C ARG A 817 -2.09 39.41 -31.71
N LEU A 818 -3.15 40.11 -31.33
CA LEU A 818 -4.53 39.67 -31.52
C LEU A 818 -4.83 39.71 -33.02
N LEU A 819 -5.34 38.61 -33.56
CA LEU A 819 -5.91 38.60 -34.92
C LEU A 819 -7.29 39.27 -34.90
N GLY A 820 -7.62 40.05 -35.93
CA GLY A 820 -8.98 40.57 -36.12
C GLY A 820 -9.99 39.45 -36.36
N ALA A 821 -11.27 39.67 -36.06
CA ALA A 821 -12.31 38.64 -36.14
C ALA A 821 -12.45 37.96 -37.52
N ASP A 822 -12.12 38.69 -38.60
CA ASP A 822 -12.11 38.20 -39.98
C ASP A 822 -10.69 37.86 -40.52
N GLU A 823 -9.62 38.11 -39.75
CA GLU A 823 -8.23 37.97 -40.19
C GLU A 823 -7.60 36.65 -39.70
N LYS A 824 -7.19 35.77 -40.62
CA LYS A 824 -6.57 34.47 -40.29
C LYS A 824 -5.05 34.51 -40.17
N GLU A 825 -4.41 35.55 -40.69
CA GLU A 825 -2.96 35.63 -40.89
C GLU A 825 -2.42 37.00 -40.49
N TYR A 826 -1.25 37.03 -39.85
CA TYR A 826 -0.52 38.26 -39.55
C TYR A 826 0.81 38.32 -40.30
N HIS A 827 1.08 39.41 -41.02
CA HIS A 827 2.38 39.72 -41.63
C HIS A 827 3.17 40.74 -40.80
N ALA A 828 4.50 40.60 -40.73
CA ALA A 828 5.37 41.43 -39.90
C ALA A 828 6.42 42.23 -40.68
N ASP A 829 6.67 43.49 -40.28
CA ASP A 829 7.67 44.41 -40.86
C ASP A 829 9.15 44.03 -40.59
N GLY A 830 9.44 42.76 -40.31
CA GLY A 830 10.78 42.25 -40.01
C GLY A 830 11.21 42.35 -38.54
N GLY A 831 12.31 41.67 -38.18
CA GLY A 831 12.87 41.70 -36.82
C GLY A 831 13.87 40.58 -36.52
N LYS A 832 14.32 40.48 -35.27
CA LYS A 832 15.11 39.34 -34.77
C LYS A 832 14.16 38.21 -34.37
N VAL A 833 14.08 37.18 -35.21
CA VAL A 833 13.09 36.09 -35.09
C VAL A 833 13.73 34.72 -34.84
N PRO A 834 13.02 33.77 -34.19
CA PRO A 834 13.57 32.49 -33.72
C PRO A 834 13.61 31.41 -34.83
N ILE A 835 14.25 31.69 -35.98
CA ILE A 835 14.15 30.93 -37.25
C ILE A 835 14.13 29.40 -37.10
N LYS A 836 14.94 28.81 -36.21
CA LYS A 836 15.02 27.34 -36.00
C LYS A 836 13.78 26.70 -35.35
N TRP A 837 12.86 27.48 -34.81
CA TRP A 837 11.57 27.05 -34.25
C TRP A 837 10.39 27.39 -35.17
N MET A 838 10.59 28.27 -36.16
CA MET A 838 9.53 28.81 -37.00
C MET A 838 9.10 27.85 -38.12
N ALA A 839 7.84 27.97 -38.54
CA ALA A 839 7.32 27.31 -39.72
C ALA A 839 7.82 27.97 -41.02
N LEU A 840 7.82 27.23 -42.13
CA LEU A 840 8.39 27.72 -43.40
C LEU A 840 7.67 28.97 -43.92
N GLU A 841 6.35 29.05 -43.80
CA GLU A 841 5.57 30.24 -44.19
C GLU A 841 5.93 31.48 -43.36
N SER A 842 6.29 31.31 -42.08
CA SER A 842 6.74 32.38 -41.20
C SER A 842 8.17 32.84 -41.52
N ILE A 843 9.00 31.98 -42.10
CA ILE A 843 10.38 32.29 -42.52
C ILE A 843 10.37 32.99 -43.89
N SER A 844 9.61 32.47 -44.86
CA SER A 844 9.65 32.96 -46.26
C SER A 844 8.67 34.10 -46.54
N HIS A 845 7.49 34.12 -45.91
CA HIS A 845 6.41 35.09 -46.19
C HIS A 845 6.06 35.98 -44.99
N TRP A 846 6.78 35.80 -43.86
CA TRP A 846 6.50 36.48 -42.58
C TRP A 846 5.06 36.31 -42.07
N THR A 847 4.37 35.24 -42.50
CA THR A 847 3.02 34.87 -42.08
C THR A 847 3.05 34.19 -40.71
N TYR A 848 2.23 34.65 -39.77
CA TYR A 848 2.07 34.05 -38.44
C TYR A 848 0.60 33.67 -38.20
N THR A 849 0.38 32.44 -37.76
CA THR A 849 -0.94 31.81 -37.51
C THR A 849 -0.85 30.84 -36.32
N HIS A 850 -2.00 30.37 -35.80
CA HIS A 850 -2.01 29.28 -34.81
C HIS A 850 -1.31 28.00 -35.34
N GLN A 851 -1.41 27.71 -36.65
CA GLN A 851 -0.72 26.59 -37.28
C GLN A 851 0.82 26.77 -37.35
N SER A 852 1.31 28.01 -37.32
CA SER A 852 2.75 28.30 -37.16
C SER A 852 3.24 28.10 -35.72
N ASP A 853 2.36 28.31 -34.72
CA ASP A 853 2.63 27.93 -33.33
C ASP A 853 2.60 26.40 -33.14
N VAL A 854 1.74 25.66 -33.85
CA VAL A 854 1.71 24.18 -33.84
C VAL A 854 3.06 23.60 -34.30
N TRP A 855 3.67 24.17 -35.34
CA TRP A 855 5.02 23.81 -35.77
C TRP A 855 6.06 24.07 -34.66
N SER A 856 5.99 25.25 -34.04
CA SER A 856 6.85 25.66 -32.93
C SER A 856 6.68 24.77 -31.70
N TYR A 857 5.46 24.28 -31.44
CA TYR A 857 5.16 23.27 -30.43
C TYR A 857 5.80 21.93 -30.78
N GLY A 858 5.75 21.49 -32.04
CA GLY A 858 6.46 20.29 -32.50
C GLY A 858 7.97 20.36 -32.22
N VAL A 859 8.62 21.51 -32.49
CA VAL A 859 10.02 21.75 -32.15
C VAL A 859 10.24 21.78 -30.63
N THR A 860 9.33 22.37 -29.87
CA THR A 860 9.39 22.39 -28.39
C THR A 860 9.30 20.99 -27.79
N VAL A 861 8.41 20.11 -28.29
CA VAL A 861 8.34 18.72 -27.85
C VAL A 861 9.63 17.97 -28.22
N TRP A 862 10.22 18.24 -29.38
CA TRP A 862 11.53 17.69 -29.74
C TRP A 862 12.66 18.16 -28.80
N GLU A 863 12.67 19.43 -28.38
CA GLU A 863 13.61 19.91 -27.34
C GLU A 863 13.45 19.12 -26.03
N LEU A 864 12.22 18.87 -25.56
CA LEU A 864 11.98 18.09 -24.34
C LEU A 864 12.46 16.64 -24.48
N MET A 865 12.09 15.96 -25.56
CA MET A 865 12.43 14.55 -25.79
C MET A 865 13.91 14.31 -26.12
N THR A 866 14.68 15.37 -26.42
CA THR A 866 16.14 15.33 -26.58
C THR A 866 16.89 15.91 -25.39
N PHE A 867 16.21 16.10 -24.25
CA PHE A 867 16.73 16.68 -23.01
C PHE A 867 17.42 18.05 -23.20
N GLY A 868 16.80 18.91 -24.00
CA GLY A 868 17.27 20.27 -24.28
C GLY A 868 18.38 20.35 -25.33
N SER A 869 18.45 19.41 -26.27
CA SER A 869 19.34 19.53 -27.44
C SER A 869 18.91 20.68 -28.34
N LYS A 870 19.84 21.28 -29.09
CA LYS A 870 19.51 22.42 -29.97
C LYS A 870 18.86 21.93 -31.27
N PRO A 871 17.71 22.48 -31.70
CA PRO A 871 17.17 22.22 -33.03
C PRO A 871 18.20 22.56 -34.11
N TYR A 872 18.31 21.70 -35.13
CA TYR A 872 19.22 21.87 -36.28
C TYR A 872 20.65 22.30 -35.89
N ASP A 873 21.26 21.69 -34.85
CA ASP A 873 22.58 22.14 -34.36
C ASP A 873 23.66 22.07 -35.45
N GLY A 874 24.65 22.95 -35.38
CA GLY A 874 25.64 23.16 -36.44
C GLY A 874 25.14 23.95 -37.66
N ILE A 875 23.86 23.84 -38.04
CA ILE A 875 23.32 24.53 -39.23
C ILE A 875 23.12 26.05 -38.96
N PRO A 876 23.63 26.96 -39.81
CA PRO A 876 23.37 28.40 -39.72
C PRO A 876 21.89 28.74 -39.95
N ALA A 877 21.35 29.72 -39.21
CA ALA A 877 19.92 30.06 -39.27
C ALA A 877 19.41 30.46 -40.68
N ARG A 878 20.29 31.03 -41.52
CA ARG A 878 19.99 31.41 -42.92
C ARG A 878 19.75 30.19 -43.85
N GLU A 879 20.27 29.02 -43.51
CA GLU A 879 20.20 27.79 -44.33
C GLU A 879 18.99 26.92 -43.95
N ILE A 880 18.16 27.37 -43.00
CA ILE A 880 17.01 26.62 -42.49
C ILE A 880 15.85 26.56 -43.50
N ALA A 881 15.61 27.61 -44.30
CA ALA A 881 14.59 27.56 -45.36
C ALA A 881 14.93 26.48 -46.39
N ASP A 882 16.16 26.53 -46.93
CA ASP A 882 16.67 25.60 -47.94
C ASP A 882 16.58 24.11 -47.57
N ILE A 883 16.65 23.75 -46.27
CA ILE A 883 16.51 22.35 -45.83
C ILE A 883 15.05 21.97 -45.60
N LEU A 884 14.22 22.89 -45.09
CA LEU A 884 12.80 22.65 -44.87
C LEU A 884 12.04 22.48 -46.19
N GLU A 885 12.40 23.24 -47.22
CA GLU A 885 11.89 23.12 -48.60
C GLU A 885 12.27 21.79 -49.26
N LYS A 886 13.46 21.24 -48.96
CA LYS A 886 13.88 19.89 -49.40
C LYS A 886 13.15 18.76 -48.66
N GLY A 887 12.30 19.09 -47.68
CA GLY A 887 11.60 18.12 -46.85
C GLY A 887 12.41 17.57 -45.67
N GLU A 888 13.61 18.09 -45.39
CA GLU A 888 14.38 17.70 -44.22
C GLU A 888 13.68 18.17 -42.93
N ARG A 889 13.80 17.40 -41.84
CA ARG A 889 13.17 17.62 -40.55
C ARG A 889 14.09 17.17 -39.41
N LEU A 890 13.78 17.58 -38.18
CA LEU A 890 14.50 17.12 -36.99
C LEU A 890 14.36 15.59 -36.84
N PRO A 891 15.44 14.84 -36.54
CA PRO A 891 15.41 13.38 -36.47
C PRO A 891 14.67 12.87 -35.23
N GLN A 892 14.17 11.64 -35.28
CA GLN A 892 13.50 10.97 -34.16
C GLN A 892 14.39 10.95 -32.90
N PRO A 893 13.91 11.50 -31.75
CA PRO A 893 14.64 11.40 -30.48
C PRO A 893 14.78 9.94 -30.04
N SER A 894 15.94 9.57 -29.49
CA SER A 894 16.27 8.17 -29.17
C SER A 894 15.40 7.52 -28.09
N ILE A 895 14.69 8.31 -27.28
CA ILE A 895 13.72 7.81 -26.30
C ILE A 895 12.30 7.67 -26.88
N CYS A 896 12.00 8.23 -28.06
CA CYS A 896 10.65 8.25 -28.60
C CYS A 896 10.35 7.01 -29.43
N THR A 897 9.17 6.42 -29.22
CA THR A 897 8.56 5.53 -30.21
C THR A 897 8.12 6.29 -31.47
N ILE A 898 7.83 5.54 -32.53
CA ILE A 898 7.33 6.09 -33.80
C ILE A 898 6.02 6.88 -33.57
N ASP A 899 5.13 6.43 -32.68
CA ASP A 899 3.86 7.10 -32.39
C ASP A 899 4.05 8.56 -31.95
N VAL A 900 5.00 8.83 -31.04
CA VAL A 900 5.32 10.19 -30.57
C VAL A 900 5.96 11.03 -31.68
N TYR A 901 6.87 10.42 -32.44
CA TYR A 901 7.55 11.10 -33.55
C TYR A 901 6.60 11.44 -34.70
N MET A 902 5.60 10.60 -34.99
CA MET A 902 4.57 10.90 -35.99
C MET A 902 3.71 12.11 -35.61
N ILE A 903 3.52 12.40 -34.32
CA ILE A 903 2.87 13.66 -33.91
C ILE A 903 3.79 14.85 -34.19
N MET A 904 5.09 14.77 -33.90
CA MET A 904 6.05 15.83 -34.26
C MET A 904 6.06 16.09 -35.77
N VAL A 905 6.08 15.03 -36.58
CA VAL A 905 6.05 15.11 -38.05
C VAL A 905 4.75 15.74 -38.56
N LYS A 906 3.59 15.42 -37.97
CA LYS A 906 2.31 16.08 -38.27
C LYS A 906 2.34 17.59 -37.97
N CYS A 907 3.00 18.02 -36.89
CA CYS A 907 3.22 19.43 -36.61
C CYS A 907 4.14 20.12 -37.64
N TRP A 908 4.95 19.37 -38.37
CA TRP A 908 5.91 19.88 -39.37
C TRP A 908 5.51 19.63 -40.83
N MET A 909 4.23 19.42 -41.10
CA MET A 909 3.68 19.42 -42.46
C MET A 909 3.92 20.78 -43.12
N ILE A 910 4.30 20.79 -44.41
CA ILE A 910 4.50 22.03 -45.17
C ILE A 910 3.19 22.82 -45.22
N ASP A 911 2.13 22.17 -45.71
CA ASP A 911 0.77 22.69 -45.64
C ASP A 911 0.36 22.94 -44.18
N ALA A 912 -0.24 24.10 -43.93
CA ALA A 912 -0.64 24.55 -42.60
C ALA A 912 -1.99 23.95 -42.17
N ASP A 913 -2.92 23.75 -43.11
CA ASP A 913 -4.24 23.17 -42.82
C ASP A 913 -4.13 21.66 -42.52
N SER A 914 -3.08 20.99 -43.01
CA SER A 914 -2.72 19.60 -42.65
C SER A 914 -2.11 19.41 -41.25
N ARG A 915 -1.94 20.48 -40.45
CA ARG A 915 -1.35 20.39 -39.09
C ARG A 915 -2.47 20.24 -38.02
N PRO A 916 -2.25 19.46 -36.95
CA PRO A 916 -3.26 19.23 -35.91
C PRO A 916 -3.46 20.47 -35.02
N HIS A 917 -4.70 20.81 -34.70
CA HIS A 917 -5.04 21.88 -33.76
C HIS A 917 -4.61 21.55 -32.32
N PHE A 918 -4.50 22.57 -31.44
CA PHE A 918 -4.04 22.31 -30.07
C PHE A 918 -4.99 21.44 -29.25
N TYR A 919 -6.30 21.46 -29.52
CA TYR A 919 -7.26 20.56 -28.84
C TYR A 919 -6.99 19.07 -29.13
N GLU A 920 -6.55 18.75 -30.35
CA GLU A 920 -6.16 17.39 -30.76
C GLU A 920 -4.84 16.96 -30.10
N LEU A 921 -3.88 17.88 -30.05
CA LEU A 921 -2.60 17.68 -29.36
C LEU A 921 -2.80 17.46 -27.86
N VAL A 922 -3.70 18.22 -27.21
CA VAL A 922 -4.11 17.98 -25.82
C VAL A 922 -4.69 16.57 -25.67
N ALA A 923 -5.55 16.12 -26.58
CA ALA A 923 -6.16 14.80 -26.50
C ALA A 923 -5.14 13.65 -26.66
N GLU A 924 -4.30 13.68 -27.69
CA GLU A 924 -3.32 12.62 -27.95
C GLU A 924 -2.21 12.57 -26.88
N PHE A 925 -1.63 13.70 -26.47
CA PHE A 925 -0.65 13.68 -25.37
C PHE A 925 -1.30 13.29 -24.03
N SER A 926 -2.58 13.64 -23.76
CA SER A 926 -3.30 13.19 -22.55
C SER A 926 -3.66 11.70 -22.57
N LYS A 927 -3.68 11.08 -23.75
CA LYS A 927 -3.85 9.63 -23.96
C LYS A 927 -2.51 8.92 -23.78
N MET A 928 -1.42 9.47 -24.31
CA MET A 928 -0.06 8.95 -24.10
C MET A 928 0.38 9.02 -22.63
N ALA A 929 0.05 10.12 -21.93
CA ALA A 929 0.37 10.33 -20.51
C ALA A 929 -0.34 9.37 -19.54
N ARG A 930 -1.23 8.48 -20.02
CA ARG A 930 -1.85 7.40 -19.22
C ARG A 930 -1.08 6.09 -19.24
N ASP A 931 -0.17 5.91 -20.22
CA ASP A 931 0.60 4.70 -20.45
C ASP A 931 2.03 5.07 -20.92
N PRO A 932 2.83 5.81 -20.11
CA PRO A 932 4.01 6.53 -20.62
C PRO A 932 5.10 5.64 -21.22
N SER A 933 5.37 4.49 -20.61
CA SER A 933 6.45 3.56 -20.99
C SER A 933 6.19 2.83 -22.32
N ARG A 934 4.94 2.84 -22.81
CA ARG A 934 4.62 2.43 -24.17
C ARG A 934 5.12 3.41 -25.22
N TYR A 935 5.18 4.70 -24.89
CA TYR A 935 5.45 5.78 -25.85
C TYR A 935 6.87 6.34 -25.76
N LEU A 936 7.47 6.31 -24.56
CA LEU A 936 8.85 6.72 -24.29
C LEU A 936 9.64 5.60 -23.62
N VAL A 937 10.85 5.31 -24.12
CA VAL A 937 11.76 4.29 -23.62
C VAL A 937 12.95 4.97 -22.92
N ILE A 938 12.91 5.01 -21.59
CA ILE A 938 13.97 5.57 -20.74
C ILE A 938 14.55 4.45 -19.87
N GLN A 939 15.87 4.36 -19.77
CA GLN A 939 16.53 3.34 -18.94
C GLN A 939 16.40 3.70 -17.46
N GLY A 940 15.73 2.84 -16.69
CA GLY A 940 15.52 3.03 -15.25
C GLY A 940 14.27 3.83 -14.86
N ASP A 941 13.31 4.01 -15.77
CA ASP A 941 12.07 4.78 -15.55
C ASP A 941 11.29 4.32 -14.29
N ASP A 942 11.22 3.00 -14.03
CA ASP A 942 10.62 2.37 -12.83
C ASP A 942 11.30 2.75 -11.49
N HIS A 943 12.44 3.45 -11.53
CA HIS A 943 13.20 3.89 -10.36
C HIS A 943 13.30 5.42 -10.26
N MET A 944 12.82 6.16 -11.26
CA MET A 944 12.78 7.63 -11.29
C MET A 944 11.60 8.20 -10.49
N TYR A 945 11.59 7.98 -9.18
CA TYR A 945 10.68 8.71 -8.28
C TYR A 945 10.95 10.21 -8.33
N GLN A 946 9.88 11.01 -8.32
CA GLN A 946 10.00 12.47 -8.37
C GLN A 946 10.87 12.99 -7.21
N PRO A 947 11.86 13.86 -7.48
CA PRO A 947 12.71 14.40 -6.42
C PRO A 947 11.86 15.20 -5.43
N SER A 948 11.97 14.85 -4.14
CA SER A 948 11.36 15.60 -3.05
C SER A 948 11.80 17.07 -3.12
N PRO A 949 10.94 18.06 -2.77
CA PRO A 949 11.28 19.49 -2.84
C PRO A 949 12.54 19.92 -2.04
N THR A 950 13.07 19.06 -1.18
CA THR A 950 14.22 19.31 -0.29
C THR A 950 15.60 19.14 -0.92
N ASP A 951 15.79 18.28 -1.91
CA ASP A 951 17.15 17.82 -2.29
C ASP A 951 17.82 18.58 -3.45
N SER A 952 17.12 19.55 -4.06
CA SER A 952 17.74 20.44 -5.03
C SER A 952 18.64 21.48 -4.35
N LYS A 953 19.96 21.38 -4.57
CA LYS A 953 20.95 22.41 -4.17
C LYS A 953 20.61 23.81 -4.68
N PHE A 954 19.79 23.91 -5.74
CA PHE A 954 19.29 25.17 -6.27
C PHE A 954 18.40 25.90 -5.24
N CYS A 955 17.48 25.19 -4.56
CA CYS A 955 16.50 25.78 -3.66
C CYS A 955 17.15 26.62 -2.52
N MET A 956 18.19 26.07 -1.89
CA MET A 956 18.94 26.76 -0.83
C MET A 956 19.65 28.03 -1.33
N SER A 957 20.02 28.12 -2.61
CA SER A 957 20.61 29.34 -3.20
C SER A 957 19.58 30.46 -3.47
N TRP A 958 18.28 30.14 -3.51
CA TRP A 958 17.22 31.14 -3.74
C TRP A 958 16.64 31.74 -2.46
N ILE A 959 16.82 31.06 -1.33
CA ILE A 959 16.32 31.43 0.01
C ILE A 959 17.37 32.22 0.82
N SER A 960 18.65 32.15 0.46
CA SER A 960 19.78 32.71 1.23
C SER A 960 19.95 34.25 1.14
N THR A 961 18.88 35.02 1.28
CA THR A 961 18.93 36.49 1.40
C THR A 961 18.16 36.94 2.65
N GLU A 962 18.85 37.64 3.56
CA GLU A 962 18.55 37.77 5.00
C GLU A 962 17.33 38.67 5.38
N ASP A 963 16.42 38.96 4.45
CA ASP A 963 15.43 40.06 4.54
C ASP A 963 13.97 39.57 4.30
N MET A 964 13.67 38.34 4.76
CA MET A 964 12.47 37.55 4.41
C MET A 964 11.32 37.58 5.43
N ASP A 965 11.30 38.51 6.39
CA ASP A 965 10.11 38.72 7.22
C ASP A 965 9.06 39.58 6.47
N GLY A 966 7.82 39.10 6.39
CA GLY A 966 6.68 39.81 5.77
C GLY A 966 6.45 39.64 4.25
N VAL A 967 7.04 38.64 3.59
CA VAL A 967 6.85 38.40 2.13
C VAL A 967 5.58 37.58 1.84
N VAL A 968 4.85 37.91 0.76
CA VAL A 968 3.56 37.29 0.33
C VAL A 968 3.64 36.87 -1.15
N ASP A 969 3.00 35.76 -1.56
CA ASP A 969 3.01 35.30 -2.96
C ASP A 969 2.18 36.20 -3.90
N ALA A 970 2.66 36.39 -5.13
CA ALA A 970 2.00 37.19 -6.16
C ALA A 970 0.69 36.58 -6.66
N GLU A 971 0.52 35.25 -6.63
CA GLU A 971 -0.77 34.61 -6.95
C GLU A 971 -1.86 34.93 -5.91
N GLU A 972 -1.51 35.04 -4.61
CA GLU A 972 -2.44 35.47 -3.56
C GLU A 972 -2.90 36.92 -3.78
N TYR A 973 -2.04 37.76 -4.36
CA TYR A 973 -2.32 39.17 -4.66
C TYR A 973 -3.13 39.40 -5.97
N LEU A 974 -3.33 38.36 -6.78
CA LEU A 974 -4.02 38.45 -8.07
C LEU A 974 -5.54 38.24 -8.01
N LEU A 975 -6.10 37.76 -6.89
CA LEU A 975 -7.46 37.18 -6.85
C LEU A 975 -8.44 37.90 -5.88
N PRO A 976 -9.16 38.95 -6.33
CA PRO A 976 -10.29 39.50 -5.58
C PRO A 976 -11.53 38.58 -5.73
N ASN A 977 -11.85 37.85 -4.66
CA ASN A 977 -13.05 36.98 -4.50
C ASN A 977 -13.24 35.83 -5.52
N LYS A 978 -12.97 34.60 -5.06
CA LYS A 978 -13.75 33.40 -5.41
C LYS A 978 -14.22 32.70 -4.12
N GLN A 979 -15.39 33.09 -3.59
CA GLN A 979 -16.12 32.36 -2.54
C GLN A 979 -17.63 32.47 -2.78
N PHE A 980 -18.38 31.38 -2.53
CA PHE A 980 -19.85 31.23 -2.72
C PHE A 980 -20.34 31.43 -4.18
N PHE A 981 -20.37 30.44 -5.07
CA PHE A 981 -21.19 29.22 -4.96
C PHE A 981 -20.72 28.11 -5.94
N ASN A 982 -19.97 27.13 -5.44
CA ASN A 982 -20.18 25.70 -5.72
C ASN A 982 -19.25 24.88 -4.81
N GLN A 983 -19.65 24.69 -3.54
CA GLN A 983 -18.85 23.94 -2.57
C GLN A 983 -19.18 22.46 -2.59
N SER A 984 -18.79 21.77 -3.67
CA SER A 984 -18.45 20.35 -3.62
C SER A 984 -17.05 20.15 -3.01
N GLN A 985 -16.81 20.81 -1.87
CA GLN A 985 -15.70 20.67 -0.90
C GLN A 985 -15.85 21.77 0.17
N PRO A 986 -16.34 21.41 1.36
CA PRO A 986 -15.69 21.86 2.60
C PRO A 986 -15.76 20.82 3.76
N PRO A 987 -14.86 20.85 4.77
CA PRO A 987 -13.61 21.61 4.88
C PRO A 987 -12.39 20.82 5.43
N PRO A 988 -11.16 21.04 4.94
CA PRO A 988 -9.98 20.81 5.74
C PRO A 988 -9.80 21.97 6.74
N THR A 989 -10.27 21.85 7.98
CA THR A 989 -9.90 22.68 9.16
C THR A 989 -10.59 22.16 10.43
N PRO A 990 -10.05 22.37 11.65
CA PRO A 990 -8.88 23.18 11.98
C PRO A 990 -7.73 22.41 12.63
N GLN A 991 -6.52 22.52 12.05
CA GLN A 991 -5.33 22.66 12.89
C GLN A 991 -5.31 24.08 13.46
N TYR A 992 -5.73 24.24 14.71
CA TYR A 992 -5.23 25.30 15.59
C TYR A 992 -4.75 24.63 16.88
N HIS A 993 -3.45 24.31 16.96
CA HIS A 993 -2.37 25.23 17.34
C HIS A 993 -2.45 25.63 18.82
N ASN A 994 -1.59 25.01 19.63
CA ASN A 994 -0.56 25.67 20.46
C ASN A 994 0.32 24.53 21.03
N ALA A 995 1.63 24.53 20.72
CA ALA A 995 2.69 25.15 21.53
C ALA A 995 2.90 24.41 22.88
N ALA A 996 4.12 24.07 23.28
CA ALA A 996 5.33 24.88 23.13
C ALA A 996 6.44 24.32 22.22
N VAL A 997 7.18 25.26 21.63
CA VAL A 997 8.57 25.10 21.16
C VAL A 997 9.49 25.47 22.32
N SER A 998 10.62 24.77 22.47
CA SER A 998 11.68 25.04 23.46
C SER A 998 11.26 24.80 24.95
N ILE A 999 12.14 24.71 25.95
CA ILE A 999 13.53 25.19 26.09
C ILE A 999 14.49 24.13 26.65
N SER A 1000 15.71 24.19 26.10
CA SER A 1000 17.02 23.71 26.53
C SER A 1000 17.25 23.30 28.00
N PHE A 1001 18.13 22.31 28.18
CA PHE A 1001 19.37 22.52 28.93
C PHE A 1001 20.53 22.40 27.93
N TYR A 1002 21.36 23.44 27.73
CA TYR A 1002 22.47 23.86 28.61
C TYR A 1002 23.47 22.71 28.87
N GLY A 1003 24.74 22.78 28.48
CA GLY A 1003 25.45 23.82 27.72
C GLY A 1003 26.91 23.97 28.19
N ALA A 1004 27.84 24.07 27.24
CA ALA A 1004 29.27 24.35 27.41
C ALA A 1004 30.09 23.43 28.35
N LEU A 1005 31.07 22.70 27.77
CA LEU A 1005 32.48 22.96 28.11
C LEU A 1005 33.45 22.44 27.03
N SER A 1006 34.62 23.10 26.98
CA SER A 1006 35.96 22.65 26.57
C SER A 1006 36.15 21.50 25.55
N PHE A 1007 36.84 21.68 24.40
CA PHE A 1007 38.24 22.14 24.11
C PHE A 1007 39.19 20.95 23.84
N ILE A 1008 40.25 21.20 23.04
CA ILE A 1008 41.43 20.34 22.78
C ILE A 1008 41.08 19.10 21.91
N THR A 1009 41.48 18.99 20.63
CA THR A 1009 42.82 18.91 19.97
C THR A 1009 43.61 17.62 20.32
N LEU A 1010 44.52 17.06 19.51
CA LEU A 1010 45.25 17.56 18.33
C LEU A 1010 45.81 16.38 17.45
N LEU A 1011 45.79 16.54 16.11
CA LEU A 1011 46.74 16.06 15.04
C LEU A 1011 47.34 14.62 14.92
N VAL A 1012 47.66 14.30 13.64
CA VAL A 1012 48.93 13.74 13.08
C VAL A 1012 49.00 12.27 12.54
N LYS A 1013 49.10 12.16 11.19
CA LYS A 1013 49.84 11.19 10.30
C LYS A 1013 49.59 9.66 10.47
N TYR A 1014 49.93 8.73 9.56
CA TYR A 1014 50.76 8.65 8.32
C TYR A 1014 49.92 7.97 7.18
N THR A 1015 49.81 8.49 5.94
CA THR A 1015 50.57 8.21 4.67
C THR A 1015 50.52 6.80 4.06
N SER A 1016 50.76 6.71 2.73
CA SER A 1016 51.30 5.56 1.93
C SER A 1016 50.44 4.27 1.85
N SER A 1017 50.47 3.40 0.81
CA SER A 1017 51.09 3.36 -0.55
C SER A 1017 50.60 2.05 -1.25
N ASP A 1018 50.63 1.80 -2.57
CA ASP A 1018 50.99 2.61 -3.76
C ASP A 1018 50.35 2.05 -5.06
N MET A 1019 50.71 2.60 -6.24
CA MET A 1019 50.33 2.07 -7.58
C MET A 1019 51.02 0.75 -7.98
N ILE A 1020 50.33 -0.12 -8.73
CA ILE A 1020 50.92 -1.03 -9.74
C ILE A 1020 50.07 -1.00 -11.03
N HIS A 1021 50.72 -1.22 -12.19
CA HIS A 1021 50.16 -1.17 -13.55
C HIS A 1021 50.74 -2.36 -14.37
N TRP A 1022 50.23 -2.60 -15.60
CA TRP A 1022 50.65 -3.64 -16.60
C TRP A 1022 50.12 -5.09 -16.38
N SER A 1023 49.95 -5.97 -17.39
CA SER A 1023 49.56 -5.86 -18.83
C SER A 1023 49.53 -7.22 -19.57
N PHE A 1024 48.68 -7.35 -20.61
CA PHE A 1024 48.85 -8.17 -21.85
C PHE A 1024 48.70 -9.73 -21.88
N VAL A 1025 48.52 -10.24 -23.13
CA VAL A 1025 48.41 -11.66 -23.62
C VAL A 1025 47.08 -12.39 -23.30
N TYR A 1026 46.18 -12.88 -24.19
CA TYR A 1026 46.04 -13.10 -25.66
C TYR A 1026 46.23 -14.57 -26.17
N PHE A 1027 45.17 -15.16 -26.77
CA PHE A 1027 45.13 -16.38 -27.65
C PHE A 1027 45.39 -17.80 -27.02
N PHE A 1028 44.91 -18.97 -27.51
CA PHE A 1028 43.81 -19.33 -28.45
C PHE A 1028 43.51 -20.88 -28.47
N PHE A 1029 42.23 -21.26 -28.69
CA PHE A 1029 41.72 -22.40 -29.52
C PHE A 1029 41.86 -23.92 -29.19
N LYS A 1030 40.84 -24.66 -29.71
CA LYS A 1030 40.76 -26.09 -30.15
C LYS A 1030 40.70 -27.21 -29.10
N ASP A 1031 39.98 -28.32 -29.28
CA ASP A 1031 38.79 -28.81 -30.02
C ASP A 1031 38.95 -30.36 -30.06
N ASN A 1032 37.87 -31.16 -29.99
CA ASN A 1032 37.42 -32.04 -31.09
C ASN A 1032 36.47 -33.20 -30.68
N TYR A 1033 35.30 -33.27 -31.35
CA TYR A 1033 34.68 -34.44 -32.04
C TYR A 1033 34.30 -35.70 -31.22
N THR A 1034 33.25 -36.49 -31.53
CA THR A 1034 32.06 -36.44 -32.43
C THR A 1034 31.09 -37.54 -31.94
N ASN A 1035 29.80 -37.68 -32.30
CA ASN A 1035 28.85 -37.02 -33.23
C ASN A 1035 27.59 -36.59 -32.41
N GLY A 1036 26.48 -36.03 -32.90
CA GLY A 1036 25.91 -35.68 -34.22
C GLY A 1036 24.38 -35.44 -33.99
N VAL A 1037 23.50 -35.12 -34.94
CA VAL A 1037 23.53 -34.87 -36.40
C VAL A 1037 22.45 -33.77 -36.60
N ILE A 1038 22.78 -32.54 -37.03
CA ILE A 1038 22.68 -32.00 -38.40
C ILE A 1038 21.24 -32.17 -38.97
N THR A 1039 20.51 -31.14 -39.42
CA THR A 1039 20.90 -29.98 -40.26
C THR A 1039 20.13 -28.68 -39.95
N PHE A 1040 20.63 -27.52 -40.41
CA PHE A 1040 19.87 -26.27 -40.60
C PHE A 1040 20.39 -25.48 -41.81
N TYR A 1041 19.54 -24.60 -42.39
CA TYR A 1041 19.79 -23.64 -43.50
C TYR A 1041 20.06 -24.16 -44.93
N LEU A 1042 19.38 -23.53 -45.91
CA LEU A 1042 19.98 -22.60 -46.91
C LEU A 1042 18.87 -21.80 -47.64
N LEU A 1043 19.24 -20.85 -48.53
CA LEU A 1043 18.37 -19.83 -49.15
C LEU A 1043 17.97 -20.17 -50.61
N PHE A 1044 16.93 -19.47 -51.13
CA PHE A 1044 16.62 -19.01 -52.53
C PHE A 1044 16.94 -19.94 -53.75
N PRO A 1045 16.15 -19.92 -54.86
CA PRO A 1045 15.59 -18.72 -55.51
C PRO A 1045 14.22 -18.90 -56.24
N THR A 1046 13.95 -18.02 -57.20
CA THR A 1046 12.82 -17.97 -58.15
C THR A 1046 13.11 -18.69 -59.48
N GLU A 1047 12.09 -19.28 -60.12
CA GLU A 1047 11.89 -19.40 -61.60
C GLU A 1047 10.42 -19.88 -61.83
N TYR A 1048 9.56 -19.34 -62.71
CA TYR A 1048 9.54 -19.06 -64.15
C TYR A 1048 9.15 -20.25 -65.07
N ILE A 1049 8.03 -20.06 -65.81
CA ILE A 1049 7.55 -20.65 -67.08
C ILE A 1049 6.06 -20.22 -67.17
N ASN A 1050 5.56 -19.33 -68.03
CA ASN A 1050 5.65 -19.07 -69.49
C ASN A 1050 4.36 -19.51 -70.23
N GLN A 1051 3.67 -18.51 -70.81
CA GLN A 1051 2.99 -18.55 -72.12
C GLN A 1051 1.68 -19.38 -72.26
N ASP A 1052 0.65 -18.99 -73.05
CA ASP A 1052 0.41 -17.73 -73.79
C ASP A 1052 -1.07 -17.56 -74.24
N VAL A 1053 -1.38 -16.41 -74.88
CA VAL A 1053 -2.31 -16.26 -76.04
C VAL A 1053 -3.87 -16.37 -75.86
N THR A 1054 -4.53 -15.19 -75.99
CA THR A 1054 -5.84 -14.92 -76.68
C THR A 1054 -7.20 -15.36 -76.07
N THR A 1055 -8.39 -14.77 -76.37
CA THR A 1055 -8.80 -13.59 -77.21
C THR A 1055 -10.19 -13.04 -76.82
N THR A 1056 -10.47 -11.75 -77.14
CA THR A 1056 -11.79 -11.13 -77.50
C THR A 1056 -12.97 -11.13 -76.50
N SER A 1057 -13.97 -10.22 -76.54
CA SER A 1057 -14.09 -8.80 -76.99
C SER A 1057 -15.55 -8.30 -76.81
N ASN A 1058 -15.78 -6.97 -76.76
CA ASN A 1058 -17.03 -6.28 -77.14
C ASN A 1058 -18.29 -6.46 -76.23
N THR A 1059 -19.32 -5.58 -76.16
CA THR A 1059 -19.50 -4.14 -76.54
C THR A 1059 -20.84 -3.59 -75.95
N ILE A 1060 -20.84 -2.29 -75.57
CA ILE A 1060 -21.91 -1.26 -75.78
C ILE A 1060 -23.27 -1.36 -75.04
N ASN A 1061 -23.79 -0.17 -74.69
CA ASN A 1061 -25.05 0.19 -74.01
C ASN A 1061 -26.23 0.39 -75.01
N PRO A 1062 -27.52 0.27 -74.62
CA PRO A 1062 -28.35 1.49 -74.48
C PRO A 1062 -29.56 1.45 -73.50
N ASN A 1063 -29.90 2.64 -72.93
CA ASN A 1063 -31.21 3.32 -72.67
C ASN A 1063 -32.53 2.51 -72.37
N TYR A 1064 -33.59 3.01 -71.69
CA TYR A 1064 -34.12 4.39 -71.47
C TYR A 1064 -35.22 4.42 -70.35
N GLU A 1065 -35.45 5.56 -69.66
CA GLU A 1065 -36.69 6.05 -68.97
C GLU A 1065 -37.39 5.20 -67.87
N GLY A 1066 -38.17 5.73 -66.89
CA GLY A 1066 -38.60 7.09 -66.47
C GLY A 1066 -39.84 6.98 -65.51
N PRO A 1067 -40.49 8.06 -64.98
CA PRO A 1067 -40.12 9.49 -64.92
C PRO A 1067 -40.46 10.27 -63.59
N ALA A 1068 -39.82 11.44 -63.37
CA ALA A 1068 -40.31 12.70 -62.70
C ALA A 1068 -40.86 12.69 -61.23
N ARG A 1069 -40.82 13.75 -60.38
CA ARG A 1069 -40.25 15.13 -60.24
C ARG A 1069 -40.48 15.57 -58.75
N GLY A 1070 -39.90 16.61 -58.12
CA GLY A 1070 -38.83 17.58 -58.45
C GLY A 1070 -39.05 18.97 -57.79
N GLN A 1071 -37.99 19.64 -57.26
CA GLN A 1071 -37.93 21.05 -56.74
C GLN A 1071 -38.63 21.35 -55.37
N THR A 1072 -38.23 22.30 -54.48
CA THR A 1072 -37.12 23.31 -54.40
C THR A 1072 -36.92 23.85 -52.95
N GLU A 1073 -35.74 24.44 -52.69
CA GLU A 1073 -35.39 25.60 -51.79
C GLU A 1073 -35.99 25.85 -50.36
N ASN A 1074 -35.08 26.27 -49.46
CA ASN A 1074 -35.16 27.33 -48.43
C ASN A 1074 -36.42 27.60 -47.56
N GLY A 1075 -36.20 27.75 -46.24
CA GLY A 1075 -36.61 28.98 -45.54
C GLY A 1075 -37.38 28.90 -44.20
N TYR A 1076 -36.80 29.52 -43.17
CA TYR A 1076 -37.44 30.37 -42.13
C TYR A 1076 -38.72 29.93 -41.35
N ILE A 1077 -38.52 29.72 -40.03
CA ILE A 1077 -39.08 30.49 -38.89
C ILE A 1077 -40.63 30.55 -38.60
N ASP A 1078 -40.93 30.43 -37.30
CA ASP A 1078 -42.10 30.90 -36.50
C ASP A 1078 -43.52 30.25 -36.48
N THR A 1079 -43.74 29.49 -35.38
CA THR A 1079 -44.77 29.70 -34.33
C THR A 1079 -46.27 29.30 -34.42
N TYR A 1080 -46.80 29.04 -33.20
CA TYR A 1080 -48.15 29.31 -32.65
C TYR A 1080 -49.45 28.66 -33.20
N SER A 1081 -49.99 27.75 -32.36
CA SER A 1081 -51.33 27.85 -31.72
C SER A 1081 -52.58 27.12 -32.28
N CYS A 1082 -53.05 26.14 -31.48
CA CYS A 1082 -54.44 25.84 -31.05
C CYS A 1082 -55.63 25.59 -32.03
N LYS A 1083 -56.19 24.36 -31.90
CA LYS A 1083 -57.64 24.02 -31.76
C LYS A 1083 -58.59 24.18 -32.98
N PRO A 1084 -59.87 23.68 -32.93
CA PRO A 1084 -60.52 22.75 -31.98
C PRO A 1084 -61.33 21.58 -32.64
N ASP A 1085 -61.94 20.71 -31.80
CA ASP A 1085 -63.39 20.33 -31.77
C ASP A 1085 -63.73 18.85 -31.45
N GLY A 1086 -64.94 18.62 -30.91
CA GLY A 1086 -65.51 17.34 -30.43
C GLY A 1086 -66.71 16.85 -31.27
N PRO A 1087 -67.81 16.27 -30.71
CA PRO A 1087 -68.26 16.26 -29.29
C PRO A 1087 -68.83 14.91 -28.71
N GLU A 1088 -69.10 14.91 -27.39
CA GLU A 1088 -70.20 14.28 -26.59
C GLU A 1088 -70.65 12.78 -26.82
N TYR A 1089 -71.22 12.02 -25.86
CA TYR A 1089 -72.04 12.27 -24.63
C TYR A 1089 -71.57 11.35 -23.47
N LEU A 1090 -71.36 11.80 -22.21
CA LEU A 1090 -72.33 12.00 -21.09
C LEU A 1090 -73.05 10.71 -20.61
N ASN A 1091 -73.23 10.39 -19.32
CA ASN A 1091 -72.82 10.96 -18.00
C ASN A 1091 -72.88 9.78 -16.95
N THR A 1092 -72.57 9.77 -15.64
CA THR A 1092 -72.30 10.69 -14.47
C THR A 1092 -71.45 9.83 -13.46
N SER A 1093 -71.07 10.13 -12.20
CA SER A 1093 -71.23 11.20 -11.17
C SER A 1093 -70.04 11.10 -10.17
N CYS A 1094 -69.41 12.19 -9.71
CA CYS A 1094 -69.76 13.10 -8.58
C CYS A 1094 -69.59 12.48 -7.17
N ALA A 1095 -68.94 13.10 -6.18
CA ALA A 1095 -68.41 14.47 -6.01
C ALA A 1095 -67.23 14.46 -4.96
N THR A 1096 -66.45 15.51 -4.61
CA THR A 1096 -66.39 16.95 -4.95
C THR A 1096 -64.94 17.49 -4.73
N LEU A 1097 -64.70 18.80 -4.91
CA LEU A 1097 -63.48 19.57 -4.55
C LEU A 1097 -63.90 21.00 -4.09
N PRO A 1098 -63.10 21.75 -3.30
CA PRO A 1098 -62.14 22.72 -3.86
C PRO A 1098 -60.80 22.84 -3.07
N ARG A 1099 -59.63 23.24 -3.60
CA ARG A 1099 -59.16 24.32 -4.53
C ARG A 1099 -58.68 25.60 -3.81
N SER A 1100 -57.54 26.15 -4.27
CA SER A 1100 -56.78 27.27 -3.67
C SER A 1100 -57.03 28.63 -4.35
N PRO A 1101 -56.41 29.71 -3.83
CA PRO A 1101 -55.73 30.67 -4.70
C PRO A 1101 -54.31 31.08 -4.21
N CYS A 1102 -53.56 31.78 -5.06
CA CYS A 1102 -52.18 32.24 -4.83
C CYS A 1102 -52.10 33.78 -4.77
N ALA A 1103 -51.14 34.37 -4.01
CA ALA A 1103 -50.66 35.73 -4.26
C ALA A 1103 -49.25 36.00 -3.67
N ASN A 1104 -48.45 36.69 -4.49
CA ASN A 1104 -47.08 37.22 -4.38
C ASN A 1104 -46.74 38.20 -3.24
N LEU A 1105 -45.41 38.41 -3.03
CA LEU A 1105 -44.67 39.56 -2.43
C LEU A 1105 -45.08 39.99 -0.99
N ASP A 1106 -44.18 40.18 -0.02
CA ASP A 1106 -43.04 41.12 -0.02
C ASP A 1106 -42.04 40.85 1.16
N ASN A 1107 -40.98 41.65 1.27
CA ASN A 1107 -40.04 41.65 2.41
C ASN A 1107 -39.82 43.08 2.98
N PRO A 1108 -39.93 43.27 4.31
CA PRO A 1108 -39.03 44.22 4.98
C PRO A 1108 -38.48 43.75 6.34
N ASP A 1109 -37.49 44.50 6.82
CA ASP A 1109 -36.57 44.18 7.92
C ASP A 1109 -37.07 44.44 9.36
N TYR A 1110 -36.34 43.81 10.29
CA TYR A 1110 -35.99 44.29 11.65
C TYR A 1110 -36.96 44.20 12.88
N GLN A 1111 -36.45 43.44 13.87
CA GLN A 1111 -36.23 43.79 15.30
C GLN A 1111 -37.18 43.35 16.44
N HIS A 1112 -36.50 43.06 17.58
CA HIS A 1112 -36.91 43.08 18.99
C HIS A 1112 -37.79 41.96 19.63
N ASN A 1113 -37.07 41.05 20.31
CA ASN A 1113 -37.03 40.87 21.78
C ASN A 1113 -38.25 40.43 22.64
N PHE A 1114 -37.92 39.51 23.57
CA PHE A 1114 -38.54 39.23 24.88
C PHE A 1114 -39.93 38.54 25.01
N LEU A 1115 -39.83 37.23 25.28
CA LEU A 1115 -40.60 36.38 26.22
C LEU A 1115 -41.13 37.08 27.51
N PRO A 1116 -41.98 36.43 28.35
CA PRO A 1116 -43.17 35.58 28.06
C PRO A 1116 -44.34 35.74 29.08
N SER A 1117 -45.51 35.12 28.85
CA SER A 1117 -46.41 34.50 29.86
C SER A 1117 -47.71 33.97 29.19
N SER A 1118 -48.44 32.92 29.57
CA SER A 1118 -48.49 31.95 30.71
C SER A 1118 -49.47 32.22 31.87
N THR A 1119 -50.58 31.46 31.91
CA THR A 1119 -51.49 31.21 33.05
C THR A 1119 -52.41 30.01 32.70
N THR A 1120 -52.90 29.14 33.59
CA THR A 1120 -52.52 28.68 34.97
C THR A 1120 -53.26 27.37 35.28
N ASP A 1121 -52.76 26.56 36.23
CA ASP A 1121 -53.47 26.20 37.49
C ASP A 1121 -52.60 25.27 38.39
N VAL A 1122 -52.87 25.26 39.71
CA VAL A 1122 -52.03 24.63 40.79
C VAL A 1122 -52.95 23.89 41.82
N PRO A 1123 -52.88 23.88 43.19
CA PRO A 1123 -51.92 24.32 44.25
C PRO A 1123 -51.57 23.17 45.27
N PHE A 1124 -50.85 23.28 46.42
CA PHE A 1124 -49.72 24.11 46.92
C PHE A 1124 -49.16 23.52 48.26
N LEU A 1125 -47.82 23.45 48.41
CA LEU A 1125 -47.01 23.87 49.60
C LEU A 1125 -47.16 23.11 50.96
N PRO A 1126 -46.31 23.35 52.02
CA PRO A 1126 -45.30 24.43 52.20
C PRO A 1126 -43.90 24.09 52.80
N ALA A 1127 -43.02 25.11 52.80
CA ALA A 1127 -41.88 25.40 53.74
C ALA A 1127 -40.64 24.47 53.77
N THR A 1128 -39.38 24.86 54.07
CA THR A 1128 -38.59 26.12 54.33
C THR A 1128 -37.07 25.72 54.40
N GLU A 1129 -35.98 26.53 54.34
CA GLU A 1129 -35.70 27.96 54.02
C GLU A 1129 -34.18 28.20 53.67
N ASN A 1130 -33.87 29.40 53.15
CA ASN A 1130 -32.77 30.39 53.43
C ASN A 1130 -31.48 30.00 54.24
N LEU A 1131 -30.29 30.65 54.13
CA LEU A 1131 -29.85 31.94 53.51
C LEU A 1131 -28.29 32.02 53.29
N HIS A 1132 -27.85 33.08 52.58
CA HIS A 1132 -26.58 33.84 52.74
C HIS A 1132 -25.28 33.57 51.94
N TYR A 1133 -24.53 34.68 51.80
CA TYR A 1133 -23.21 34.90 51.17
C TYR A 1133 -22.15 35.20 52.27
N LEU A 1134 -20.85 35.20 51.93
CA LEU A 1134 -19.64 35.26 52.82
C LEU A 1134 -19.27 33.89 53.43
N GLY A 1135 -18.01 33.60 53.82
CA GLY A 1135 -16.76 34.34 53.61
C GLY A 1135 -15.75 34.17 54.76
N LEU A 1136 -14.49 33.85 54.41
CA LEU A 1136 -13.26 33.79 55.25
C LEU A 1136 -13.01 32.62 56.23
N SER A 1137 -11.71 32.30 56.31
CA SER A 1137 -10.89 31.87 57.46
C SER A 1137 -11.08 30.50 58.17
N THR A 1138 -10.04 29.67 57.99
CA THR A 1138 -9.27 28.92 59.02
C THR A 1138 -9.90 27.74 59.79
N ALA A 1139 -9.15 26.70 60.20
CA ALA A 1139 -7.82 26.18 59.79
C ALA A 1139 -7.57 24.78 60.41
N MET A 1140 -6.54 24.08 59.87
CA MET A 1140 -5.76 22.98 60.48
C MET A 1140 -6.35 21.56 60.72
N GLN A 1141 -5.52 20.58 60.34
CA GLN A 1141 -5.20 19.30 61.02
C GLN A 1141 -6.27 18.21 61.24
N SER A 1142 -6.30 17.21 60.35
CA SER A 1142 -5.82 15.81 60.57
C SER A 1142 -6.10 14.99 59.29
N HIS A 1143 -5.14 14.25 58.71
CA HIS A 1143 -4.65 12.90 59.05
C HIS A 1143 -5.70 11.77 58.94
N VAL A 1144 -5.28 10.69 58.23
CA VAL A 1144 -5.91 9.36 58.05
C VAL A 1144 -6.91 9.21 56.89
N CYS A 1145 -6.64 8.17 56.06
CA CYS A 1145 -7.40 7.62 54.93
C CYS A 1145 -7.60 8.54 53.70
#